data_AF-A0A946BRD9-F1
#
_entry.id   AF-A0A946BRD9-F1
#
_cell.length_a   1.000
_cell.length_b   1.000
_cell.length_c   1.000
_cell.angle_alpha   90.00
_cell.angle_beta   90.00
_cell.angle_gamma   90.00
#
_symmetry.space_group_name_H-M   'P 1'
#
loop_
_entity.id
_entity.type
_entity.pdbx_description
1 polymer ?
#
loop_
_entity_poly.entity_id
_entity_poly.type
_entity_poly.pdbx_seq_one_letter_code
_entity_poly.pdbx_strand_id
1 'polypeptide(L)'
;MANKLKFIRLVVWVMFPLLMLEGSYNCITAQELASESARSAQVSSIRIGPHPVYTRILINLTESVPYQVTPDFINKQIKLTLPNTRKGPRVRSKSFNDKNLLQYSVRATERDLEVIFVLKSQNTRFFHSIDAQKQQIIIDIKSKSGPILKTRIGKSQNKSNTSPKSDPSLEGAPLRKKARLVGYSPKEIREIIAKSVSEKETGGWEEYQKALLEFQDTKYPSAVKLFREYYEKYPKSKYSEHALYLKAEAEYRITFKELNPIFDRALASYKLAIREFPKSKFYDHALLKVASIFDEIGYNLEARTLYNQGLKSKPKSLYNEVRKNSLAAMLMKEGELEKAFDAFQAILRKSPKNIEAKAGIFEIANKFFDKKDYPRALKIFEAGSRRWPGELNTKPEINYAMAEIYFSEKKYDKARKYFFNFLNLDPAAEKSHTALNRIGDSYIVEGQYQHALSVFDESAKRKSVKLDERGVPVFDDDGNKMREETAETQYGKIRMADIGVRSPRLKIQDIVFNVEPYYQPFKTFEKVYEEAINVDILAEVTLSKGIAYLLEQNYLKAIDEFKKLLPMGPESRFYQESDRYIRQALIALVDKYSNQNGNLPILYSYSDFISLPIGDINNAQTLLQIGEAYQSIGMFAEAVKFYEKVKVRDSQKTYRDRVFLNLGRIHLEKKNFDDAVLVGQKFLQIYPRSKWIPDAMKFLAQALRGRGEFENAIKIYEELLARPVDKAEVHYLMAENYSDMKRLTDAVQSYQKAISVYDRQERTVPVYLQNAYYHLGMSLYKLNRFGPAFEALKSARELFPDNSLRDWADYLIIESLEKLGDPLKVAEGLNRLVKVDNADGLTRKAAESRVKIQEWEKQLKDG
;
A
#
# COMPACT_ATOMS: atom_id res chain seq x y z
N MET A 1 39.84 27.50 -32.99
CA MET A 1 39.43 26.13 -33.36
C MET A 1 37.94 26.10 -33.66
N ALA A 2 37.57 26.70 -34.79
CA ALA A 2 36.27 26.60 -35.42
C ALA A 2 36.53 25.98 -36.80
N ASN A 3 36.22 24.70 -36.95
CA ASN A 3 35.96 23.96 -38.20
C ASN A 3 36.04 22.46 -37.91
N LYS A 4 35.02 21.73 -38.38
CA LYS A 4 34.75 20.29 -38.24
C LYS A 4 33.87 19.87 -37.07
N LEU A 5 32.58 20.20 -37.14
CA LEU A 5 31.48 19.25 -36.82
C LEU A 5 30.10 19.80 -37.29
N LYS A 6 30.00 20.27 -38.55
CA LYS A 6 28.72 20.71 -39.17
C LYS A 6 28.67 20.36 -40.66
N PHE A 7 28.68 19.07 -41.01
CA PHE A 7 28.47 18.64 -42.41
C PHE A 7 27.63 17.37 -42.62
N ILE A 8 26.85 16.90 -41.63
CA ILE A 8 25.86 15.83 -41.88
C ILE A 8 24.56 16.15 -41.12
N ARG A 9 23.98 17.31 -41.43
CA ARG A 9 22.59 17.70 -41.14
C ARG A 9 22.14 18.66 -42.25
N LEU A 10 21.97 18.13 -43.48
CA LEU A 10 21.42 18.89 -44.61
C LEU A 10 20.88 18.00 -45.76
N VAL A 11 20.06 16.96 -45.51
CA VAL A 11 19.21 16.34 -46.56
C VAL A 11 17.95 15.68 -45.97
N VAL A 12 17.25 16.33 -45.03
CA VAL A 12 15.98 15.78 -44.49
C VAL A 12 14.80 16.75 -44.59
N TRP A 13 14.96 17.97 -45.10
CA TRP A 13 13.86 18.95 -45.12
C TRP A 13 13.81 19.75 -46.42
N VAL A 14 13.38 19.09 -47.50
CA VAL A 14 12.84 19.74 -48.70
C VAL A 14 11.70 18.85 -49.22
N MET A 15 10.47 19.33 -49.05
CA MET A 15 9.25 19.01 -49.82
C MET A 15 8.36 17.83 -49.40
N PHE A 16 7.57 18.07 -48.36
CA PHE A 16 6.11 17.87 -48.39
C PHE A 16 5.51 19.29 -48.53
N PRO A 17 4.36 19.61 -49.20
CA PRO A 17 3.42 18.82 -50.03
C PRO A 17 2.85 19.61 -51.28
N LEU A 18 1.79 19.07 -51.92
CA LEU A 18 0.78 19.66 -52.85
C LEU A 18 1.02 19.70 -54.39
N LEU A 19 0.23 18.88 -55.09
CA LEU A 19 -0.54 19.09 -56.37
C LEU A 19 -0.60 17.73 -57.11
N MET A 20 -1.57 16.84 -56.85
CA MET A 20 -2.91 16.80 -57.48
C MET A 20 -3.00 17.56 -58.82
N LEU A 21 -2.94 16.84 -59.95
CA LEU A 21 -4.01 16.77 -60.97
C LEU A 21 -3.55 16.01 -62.24
N GLU A 22 -4.52 15.28 -62.80
CA GLU A 22 -4.62 14.73 -64.16
C GLU A 22 -3.92 13.39 -64.51
N GLY A 23 -4.72 12.32 -64.42
CA GLY A 23 -5.46 11.90 -65.62
C GLY A 23 -4.77 10.88 -66.53
N SER A 24 -5.04 9.60 -66.24
CA SER A 24 -5.44 8.56 -67.22
C SER A 24 -5.09 8.79 -68.69
N TYR A 25 -4.21 7.96 -69.25
CA TYR A 25 -4.39 7.21 -70.52
C TYR A 25 -3.10 6.43 -70.77
N ASN A 26 -3.08 5.14 -70.41
CA ASN A 26 -2.55 4.04 -71.23
C ASN A 26 -2.56 2.76 -70.39
N CYS A 27 -3.67 2.06 -70.58
CA CYS A 27 -3.90 0.70 -70.13
C CYS A 27 -3.14 -0.26 -71.05
N ILE A 28 -2.79 -1.43 -70.51
CA ILE A 28 -2.61 -2.69 -71.23
C ILE A 28 -1.30 -2.79 -72.03
N THR A 29 -0.24 -3.30 -71.37
CA THR A 29 0.86 -4.17 -71.91
C THR A 29 2.10 -4.19 -71.00
N ALA A 30 1.94 -4.11 -69.67
CA ALA A 30 3.05 -4.31 -68.74
C ALA A 30 2.68 -5.10 -67.47
N GLN A 31 1.51 -5.76 -67.47
CA GLN A 31 0.98 -6.50 -66.32
C GLN A 31 0.94 -8.02 -66.55
N GLU A 32 1.51 -8.51 -67.66
CA GLU A 32 1.57 -9.96 -67.99
C GLU A 32 3.00 -10.53 -68.12
N LEU A 33 4.06 -9.74 -67.85
CA LEU A 33 5.45 -10.23 -67.95
C LEU A 33 6.36 -9.89 -66.76
N ALA A 34 5.81 -9.34 -65.67
CA ALA A 34 6.55 -9.10 -64.42
C ALA A 34 5.87 -9.73 -63.18
N SER A 35 4.95 -10.65 -63.38
CA SER A 35 4.25 -11.40 -62.34
C SER A 35 4.65 -12.88 -62.33
N GLU A 36 5.95 -13.19 -62.35
CA GLU A 36 6.42 -14.58 -62.17
C GLU A 36 7.92 -14.65 -61.78
N SER A 37 8.29 -14.01 -60.67
CA SER A 37 9.49 -14.40 -59.88
C SER A 37 9.36 -14.03 -58.39
N ALA A 38 8.34 -14.63 -57.79
CA ALA A 38 8.29 -15.24 -56.44
C ALA A 38 8.68 -14.41 -55.19
N ARG A 39 7.65 -13.94 -54.46
CA ARG A 39 7.64 -14.02 -52.99
C ARG A 39 7.83 -15.48 -52.61
N SER A 40 9.03 -15.84 -52.15
CA SER A 40 9.32 -17.20 -51.68
C SER A 40 9.17 -17.22 -50.16
N ALA A 41 8.40 -18.17 -49.64
CA ALA A 41 8.22 -18.35 -48.21
C ALA A 41 9.57 -18.49 -47.50
N GLN A 42 9.70 -17.93 -46.29
CA GLN A 42 10.95 -17.91 -45.54
C GLN A 42 10.75 -18.38 -44.10
N VAL A 43 11.70 -19.15 -43.56
CA VAL A 43 11.75 -19.42 -42.11
C VAL A 43 12.31 -18.19 -41.40
N SER A 44 11.49 -17.50 -40.61
CA SER A 44 11.88 -16.27 -39.92
C SER A 44 12.66 -16.53 -38.63
N SER A 45 12.32 -17.59 -37.89
CA SER A 45 13.04 -17.99 -36.67
C SER A 45 12.76 -19.44 -36.25
N ILE A 46 13.73 -20.05 -35.57
CA ILE A 46 13.61 -21.37 -34.93
C ILE A 46 14.05 -21.23 -33.47
N ARG A 47 13.15 -21.53 -32.52
CA ARG A 47 13.40 -21.43 -31.08
C ARG A 47 12.77 -22.56 -30.29
N ILE A 48 13.29 -22.82 -29.08
CA ILE A 48 12.63 -23.70 -28.12
C ILE A 48 11.52 -22.91 -27.41
N GLY A 49 10.30 -23.42 -27.45
CA GLY A 49 9.13 -22.84 -26.79
C GLY A 49 8.84 -23.50 -25.44
N PRO A 50 8.02 -22.85 -24.59
CA PRO A 50 7.64 -23.42 -23.30
C PRO A 50 6.74 -24.63 -23.50
N HIS A 51 7.12 -25.77 -22.89
CA HIS A 51 6.24 -26.93 -22.77
C HIS A 51 6.61 -27.75 -21.53
N PRO A 52 5.65 -28.13 -20.67
CA PRO A 52 5.94 -28.79 -19.39
C PRO A 52 6.62 -30.14 -19.56
N VAL A 53 6.23 -30.91 -20.59
CA VAL A 53 6.66 -32.31 -20.77
C VAL A 53 7.64 -32.54 -21.93
N TYR A 54 7.40 -31.96 -23.11
CA TYR A 54 8.21 -32.11 -24.33
C TYR A 54 9.26 -31.00 -24.46
N THR A 55 10.26 -31.22 -25.31
CA THR A 55 11.04 -30.13 -25.90
C THR A 55 10.28 -29.64 -27.12
N ARG A 56 9.62 -28.48 -26.99
CA ARG A 56 8.84 -27.87 -28.05
C ARG A 56 9.74 -26.96 -28.88
N ILE A 57 9.80 -27.18 -30.18
CA ILE A 57 10.51 -26.35 -31.14
C ILE A 57 9.46 -25.62 -31.97
N LEU A 58 9.61 -24.30 -32.06
CA LEU A 58 8.73 -23.42 -32.81
C LEU A 58 9.51 -22.88 -34.02
N ILE A 59 9.01 -23.17 -35.22
CA ILE A 59 9.58 -22.72 -36.49
C ILE A 59 8.57 -21.74 -37.09
N ASN A 60 8.89 -20.45 -37.03
CA ASN A 60 8.05 -19.40 -37.59
C ASN A 60 8.34 -19.23 -39.08
N LEU A 61 7.29 -19.17 -39.89
CA LEU A 61 7.34 -18.96 -41.33
C LEU A 61 6.75 -17.58 -41.66
N THR A 62 7.11 -17.03 -42.82
CA THR A 62 6.48 -15.81 -43.35
C THR A 62 5.16 -16.10 -44.06
N GLU A 63 4.98 -17.34 -44.53
CA GLU A 63 3.78 -17.86 -45.18
C GLU A 63 3.70 -19.37 -44.90
N SER A 64 2.51 -19.97 -44.90
CA SER A 64 2.34 -21.40 -44.65
C SER A 64 2.85 -22.22 -45.82
N VAL A 65 3.77 -23.16 -45.58
CA VAL A 65 4.32 -24.08 -46.59
C VAL A 65 4.09 -25.53 -46.22
N PRO A 66 3.81 -26.41 -47.19
CA PRO A 66 3.83 -27.86 -46.95
C PRO A 66 5.26 -28.27 -46.54
N TYR A 67 5.39 -29.33 -45.76
CA TYR A 67 6.70 -29.88 -45.39
C TYR A 67 6.66 -31.39 -45.27
N GLN A 68 7.83 -31.99 -45.40
CA GLN A 68 8.02 -33.42 -45.16
C GLN A 68 8.90 -33.63 -43.94
N VAL A 69 8.49 -34.54 -43.05
CA VAL A 69 9.33 -35.00 -41.95
C VAL A 69 9.83 -36.40 -42.26
N THR A 70 11.15 -36.56 -42.22
CA THR A 70 11.82 -37.86 -42.34
C THR A 70 12.57 -38.16 -41.03
N PRO A 71 12.00 -38.96 -40.13
CA PRO A 71 12.68 -39.36 -38.91
C PRO A 71 13.67 -40.51 -39.17
N ASP A 72 14.91 -40.34 -38.71
CA ASP A 72 15.97 -41.35 -38.67
C ASP A 72 16.40 -41.58 -37.21
N PHE A 73 15.56 -42.31 -36.49
CA PHE A 73 15.79 -42.59 -35.08
C PHE A 73 17.03 -43.47 -34.84
N ILE A 74 17.49 -44.23 -35.84
CA ILE A 74 18.70 -45.07 -35.74
C ILE A 74 19.92 -44.15 -35.60
N ASN A 75 20.01 -43.13 -36.45
CA ASN A 75 21.10 -42.14 -36.41
C ASN A 75 20.79 -40.94 -35.49
N LYS A 76 19.73 -41.01 -34.68
CA LYS A 76 19.26 -39.95 -33.75
C LYS A 76 18.98 -38.62 -34.46
N GLN A 77 18.41 -38.66 -35.66
CA GLN A 77 18.10 -37.46 -36.43
C GLN A 77 16.63 -37.39 -36.82
N ILE A 78 16.10 -36.17 -36.93
CA ILE A 78 14.81 -35.92 -37.58
C ILE A 78 15.05 -34.81 -38.60
N LYS A 79 14.82 -35.10 -39.87
CA LYS A 79 14.94 -34.14 -40.95
C LYS A 79 13.57 -33.56 -41.28
N LEU A 80 13.49 -32.24 -41.33
CA LEU A 80 12.36 -31.47 -41.85
C LEU A 80 12.78 -30.84 -43.17
N THR A 81 12.06 -31.14 -44.26
CA THR A 81 12.31 -30.57 -45.60
C THR A 81 11.18 -29.64 -45.97
N LEU A 82 11.52 -28.38 -46.24
CA LEU A 82 10.61 -27.29 -46.62
C LEU A 82 10.85 -26.91 -48.08
N PRO A 83 10.01 -27.34 -49.03
CA PRO A 83 10.18 -27.05 -50.44
C PRO A 83 9.98 -25.57 -50.75
N ASN A 84 10.73 -25.05 -51.74
CA ASN A 84 10.67 -23.66 -52.22
C ASN A 84 10.76 -22.59 -51.11
N THR A 85 11.39 -22.94 -49.98
CA THR A 85 11.46 -22.09 -48.78
C THR A 85 12.88 -21.56 -48.58
N ARG A 86 13.03 -20.26 -48.29
CA ARG A 86 14.34 -19.63 -48.05
C ARG A 86 14.70 -19.60 -46.56
N LYS A 87 16.00 -19.55 -46.28
CA LYS A 87 16.55 -19.36 -44.94
C LYS A 87 16.43 -17.90 -44.48
N GLY A 88 15.89 -17.67 -43.29
CA GLY A 88 15.88 -16.35 -42.62
C GLY A 88 17.27 -15.78 -42.35
N PRO A 89 17.49 -14.45 -42.42
CA PRO A 89 18.79 -13.83 -42.11
C PRO A 89 19.26 -14.10 -40.66
N ARG A 90 18.32 -14.37 -39.74
CA ARG A 90 18.59 -14.68 -38.33
C ARG A 90 18.58 -16.18 -38.00
N VAL A 91 18.30 -17.05 -38.98
CA VAL A 91 18.25 -18.50 -38.77
C VAL A 91 19.64 -19.08 -38.96
N ARG A 92 20.19 -19.71 -37.91
CA ARG A 92 21.50 -20.38 -37.94
C ARG A 92 21.39 -21.70 -37.19
N SER A 93 22.24 -22.67 -37.55
CA SER A 93 22.40 -23.91 -36.78
C SER A 93 22.79 -23.58 -35.34
N LYS A 94 22.19 -24.25 -34.36
CA LYS A 94 22.41 -23.99 -32.92
C LYS A 94 22.43 -25.29 -32.12
N SER A 95 23.32 -25.34 -31.13
CA SER A 95 23.33 -26.38 -30.10
C SER A 95 22.58 -25.91 -28.84
N PHE A 96 22.03 -26.86 -28.09
CA PHE A 96 21.22 -26.58 -26.90
C PHE A 96 21.60 -27.53 -25.77
N ASN A 97 21.62 -27.02 -24.54
CA ASN A 97 21.64 -27.86 -23.35
C ASN A 97 20.21 -28.27 -22.96
N ASP A 98 19.48 -28.88 -23.90
CA ASP A 98 18.09 -29.28 -23.73
C ASP A 98 17.97 -30.77 -23.33
N LYS A 99 16.90 -31.15 -22.63
CA LYS A 99 16.68 -32.51 -22.13
C LYS A 99 16.51 -33.58 -23.24
N ASN A 100 16.10 -33.21 -24.46
CA ASN A 100 15.84 -34.15 -25.56
C ASN A 100 16.62 -33.84 -26.86
N LEU A 101 16.97 -32.57 -27.10
CA LEU A 101 17.64 -32.10 -28.32
C LEU A 101 19.10 -31.72 -28.03
N LEU A 102 20.03 -32.15 -28.88
CA LEU A 102 21.44 -31.73 -28.82
C LEU A 102 21.68 -30.46 -29.63
N GLN A 103 21.18 -30.44 -30.86
CA GLN A 103 21.33 -29.32 -31.78
C GLN A 103 20.31 -29.43 -32.93
N TYR A 104 20.19 -28.36 -33.70
CA TYR A 104 19.67 -28.44 -35.05
C TYR A 104 20.62 -27.77 -36.03
N SER A 105 20.64 -28.29 -37.26
CA SER A 105 21.37 -27.71 -38.39
C SER A 105 20.42 -27.32 -39.51
N VAL A 106 20.68 -26.17 -40.14
CA VAL A 106 19.87 -25.67 -41.27
C VAL A 106 20.73 -25.65 -42.54
N ARG A 107 20.30 -26.41 -43.55
CA ARG A 107 20.98 -26.53 -44.85
C ARG A 107 20.03 -26.06 -45.95
N ALA A 108 20.43 -25.05 -46.72
CA ALA A 108 19.70 -24.63 -47.91
C ALA A 108 20.24 -25.41 -49.12
N THR A 109 19.35 -25.95 -49.95
CA THR A 109 19.64 -26.48 -51.29
C THR A 109 19.13 -25.50 -52.34
N GLU A 110 19.32 -25.79 -53.64
CA GLU A 110 18.88 -24.91 -54.73
C GLU A 110 17.36 -24.67 -54.76
N ARG A 111 16.55 -25.60 -54.23
CA ARG A 111 15.08 -25.50 -54.21
C ARG A 111 14.47 -25.60 -52.81
N ASP A 112 15.12 -26.22 -51.83
CA ASP A 112 14.50 -26.54 -50.54
C ASP A 112 15.33 -26.07 -49.34
N LEU A 113 14.69 -25.95 -48.18
CA LEU A 113 15.36 -25.73 -46.89
C LEU A 113 15.21 -26.96 -46.00
N GLU A 114 16.32 -27.59 -45.66
CA GLU A 114 16.36 -28.71 -44.71
C GLU A 114 16.74 -28.23 -43.31
N VAL A 115 15.97 -28.66 -42.30
CA VAL A 115 16.29 -28.50 -40.88
C VAL A 115 16.45 -29.89 -40.26
N ILE A 116 17.65 -30.21 -39.79
CA ILE A 116 17.97 -31.50 -39.20
C ILE A 116 18.12 -31.34 -37.68
N PHE A 117 17.26 -32.02 -36.93
CA PHE A 117 17.28 -32.06 -35.47
C PHE A 117 18.07 -33.27 -34.99
N VAL A 118 19.11 -33.05 -34.18
CA VAL A 118 19.94 -34.11 -33.59
C VAL A 118 19.47 -34.38 -32.17
N LEU A 119 19.04 -35.62 -31.92
CA LEU A 119 18.41 -36.07 -30.68
C LEU A 119 19.43 -36.64 -29.68
N LYS A 120 19.13 -36.58 -28.38
CA LYS A 120 19.94 -37.25 -27.34
C LYS A 120 19.77 -38.78 -27.35
N SER A 121 18.56 -39.27 -27.64
CA SER A 121 18.20 -40.69 -27.61
C SER A 121 17.62 -41.19 -28.93
N GLN A 122 17.91 -42.45 -29.28
CA GLN A 122 17.28 -43.17 -30.40
C GLN A 122 15.79 -43.47 -30.11
N ASN A 123 15.42 -43.68 -28.83
CA ASN A 123 14.02 -43.85 -28.43
C ASN A 123 13.38 -42.51 -28.12
N THR A 124 12.84 -41.87 -29.15
CA THR A 124 12.23 -40.54 -29.02
C THR A 124 10.82 -40.53 -29.59
N ARG A 125 9.85 -40.05 -28.81
CA ARG A 125 8.53 -39.69 -29.33
C ARG A 125 8.63 -38.33 -30.01
N PHE A 126 8.02 -38.22 -31.18
CA PHE A 126 8.04 -37.04 -32.02
C PHE A 126 6.62 -36.75 -32.49
N PHE A 127 6.16 -35.52 -32.31
CA PHE A 127 4.90 -35.00 -32.82
C PHE A 127 5.19 -33.70 -33.57
N HIS A 128 4.42 -33.44 -34.63
CA HIS A 128 4.48 -32.17 -35.35
C HIS A 128 3.09 -31.70 -35.73
N SER A 129 2.90 -30.40 -35.79
CA SER A 129 1.67 -29.76 -36.26
C SER A 129 1.97 -28.41 -36.91
N ILE A 130 1.01 -27.87 -37.65
CA ILE A 130 1.03 -26.50 -38.16
C ILE A 130 -0.02 -25.70 -37.39
N ASP A 131 0.39 -24.56 -36.84
CA ASP A 131 -0.51 -23.49 -36.45
C ASP A 131 -0.67 -22.55 -37.65
N ALA A 132 -1.80 -22.67 -38.35
CA ALA A 132 -2.07 -21.92 -39.57
C ALA A 132 -2.29 -20.42 -39.32
N GLN A 133 -2.78 -20.02 -38.13
CA GLN A 133 -3.01 -18.61 -37.78
C GLN A 133 -1.68 -17.89 -37.50
N LYS A 134 -0.72 -18.58 -36.88
CA LYS A 134 0.61 -18.02 -36.58
C LYS A 134 1.68 -18.35 -37.62
N GLN A 135 1.29 -19.06 -38.69
CA GLN A 135 2.20 -19.55 -39.74
C GLN A 135 3.44 -20.23 -39.12
N GLN A 136 3.19 -21.15 -38.18
CA GLN A 136 4.23 -21.72 -37.33
C GLN A 136 4.16 -23.25 -37.36
N ILE A 137 5.29 -23.90 -37.61
CA ILE A 137 5.43 -25.35 -37.43
C ILE A 137 5.87 -25.60 -35.99
N ILE A 138 5.14 -26.47 -35.30
CA ILE A 138 5.40 -26.86 -33.93
C ILE A 138 5.90 -28.30 -33.94
N ILE A 139 7.04 -28.54 -33.31
CA ILE A 139 7.64 -29.87 -33.17
C ILE A 139 7.84 -30.18 -31.69
N ASP A 140 7.24 -31.26 -31.21
CA ASP A 140 7.37 -31.72 -29.83
C ASP A 140 8.16 -33.02 -29.73
N ILE A 141 9.27 -32.97 -29.00
CA ILE A 141 10.23 -34.08 -28.88
C ILE A 141 10.32 -34.56 -27.43
N LYS A 142 10.26 -35.87 -27.20
CA LYS A 142 10.50 -36.47 -25.88
C LYS A 142 11.29 -37.77 -25.96
N SER A 143 12.50 -37.75 -25.43
CA SER A 143 13.34 -38.93 -25.25
C SER A 143 12.73 -39.83 -24.18
N LYS A 144 12.75 -41.14 -24.42
CA LYS A 144 12.43 -42.18 -23.44
C LYS A 144 13.70 -42.98 -23.13
N SER A 145 13.87 -43.35 -21.87
CA SER A 145 15.00 -44.15 -21.39
C SER A 145 14.88 -45.65 -21.65
N GLY A 146 13.74 -46.13 -22.19
CA GLY A 146 13.51 -47.55 -22.51
C GLY A 146 13.18 -47.79 -24.00
N PRO A 147 13.41 -49.02 -24.51
CA PRO A 147 13.04 -49.42 -25.88
C PRO A 147 11.56 -49.21 -26.17
N ILE A 148 11.24 -48.50 -27.26
CA ILE A 148 9.89 -48.46 -27.82
C ILE A 148 9.61 -49.85 -28.39
N LEU A 149 8.92 -50.68 -27.60
CA LEU A 149 8.36 -51.94 -28.07
C LEU A 149 7.46 -51.67 -29.29
N LYS A 150 7.92 -52.05 -30.48
CA LYS A 150 7.06 -52.25 -31.66
C LYS A 150 6.35 -53.58 -31.49
N THR A 151 5.11 -53.55 -31.04
CA THR A 151 4.16 -54.63 -31.34
C THR A 151 3.81 -54.52 -32.83
N ARG A 152 4.18 -55.52 -33.63
CA ARG A 152 3.70 -55.67 -35.02
C ARG A 152 2.32 -56.31 -34.99
N ILE A 153 1.33 -55.57 -35.50
CA ILE A 153 0.05 -56.01 -36.09
C ILE A 153 -0.16 -55.02 -37.25
N GLY A 154 -0.55 -55.33 -38.49
CA GLY A 154 -0.89 -56.55 -39.23
C GLY A 154 -0.97 -56.16 -40.73
N LYS A 155 -1.16 -57.13 -41.64
CA LYS A 155 -1.50 -56.86 -43.05
C LYS A 155 -2.90 -57.40 -43.33
N SER A 156 -3.81 -56.56 -43.85
CA SER A 156 -4.87 -56.91 -44.81
C SER A 156 -5.42 -55.61 -45.43
N GLN A 157 -5.10 -55.32 -46.71
CA GLN A 157 -5.99 -55.25 -47.89
C GLN A 157 -6.81 -53.93 -48.01
N ASN A 158 -6.95 -53.26 -49.17
CA ASN A 158 -7.43 -53.77 -50.47
C ASN A 158 -7.15 -52.82 -51.68
N LYS A 159 -6.94 -53.44 -52.87
CA LYS A 159 -7.30 -53.12 -54.29
C LYS A 159 -7.09 -51.69 -54.86
N SER A 160 -6.54 -51.48 -56.08
CA SER A 160 -6.98 -52.04 -57.37
C SER A 160 -5.91 -52.07 -58.51
N ASN A 161 -6.09 -53.05 -59.41
CA ASN A 161 -5.76 -53.19 -60.86
C ASN A 161 -4.32 -52.92 -61.36
N THR A 162 -3.59 -53.86 -61.99
CA THR A 162 -3.94 -54.68 -63.17
C THR A 162 -2.97 -55.89 -63.30
N SER A 163 -3.46 -57.00 -63.86
CA SER A 163 -2.76 -58.26 -64.24
C SER A 163 -2.35 -58.23 -65.74
N PRO A 164 -1.62 -59.21 -66.36
CA PRO A 164 -1.46 -60.64 -65.97
C PRO A 164 -0.11 -61.36 -66.32
N LYS A 165 -0.11 -62.69 -66.04
CA LYS A 165 0.78 -63.83 -66.45
C LYS A 165 1.82 -64.23 -65.40
N SER A 166 2.06 -65.51 -65.04
CA SER A 166 1.60 -66.85 -65.45
C SER A 166 2.03 -67.89 -64.38
N ASP A 167 1.27 -68.98 -64.23
CA ASP A 167 1.47 -70.19 -63.39
C ASP A 167 2.74 -71.03 -63.77
N PRO A 168 3.09 -72.21 -63.16
CA PRO A 168 2.75 -72.84 -61.86
C PRO A 168 3.94 -73.56 -61.13
N SER A 169 3.66 -74.11 -59.94
CA SER A 169 4.29 -75.30 -59.28
C SER A 169 5.76 -75.28 -58.80
N LEU A 170 5.98 -75.68 -57.53
CA LEU A 170 6.96 -76.71 -57.10
C LEU A 170 6.99 -76.86 -55.57
N GLU A 171 6.71 -78.10 -55.12
CA GLU A 171 7.10 -78.64 -53.82
C GLU A 171 8.62 -78.66 -53.66
N GLY A 172 9.12 -78.48 -52.42
CA GLY A 172 10.47 -78.95 -52.03
C GLY A 172 11.39 -77.96 -51.30
N ALA A 173 11.61 -78.25 -50.01
CA ALA A 173 12.79 -77.96 -49.16
C ALA A 173 12.99 -76.55 -48.54
N PRO A 174 13.77 -76.43 -47.42
CA PRO A 174 13.83 -77.25 -46.21
C PRO A 174 13.63 -76.43 -44.90
N LEU A 175 13.29 -77.13 -43.81
CA LEU A 175 13.19 -76.62 -42.43
C LEU A 175 14.45 -75.84 -42.00
N ARG A 176 14.32 -74.55 -41.65
CA ARG A 176 15.41 -73.76 -41.04
C ARG A 176 15.44 -73.91 -39.51
N LYS A 177 16.49 -74.60 -39.05
CA LYS A 177 17.21 -74.57 -37.76
C LYS A 177 16.40 -74.35 -36.47
N LYS A 178 16.21 -75.45 -35.73
CA LYS A 178 15.73 -75.52 -34.34
C LYS A 178 16.65 -74.73 -33.39
N ALA A 179 16.10 -73.73 -32.69
CA ALA A 179 16.69 -73.25 -31.45
C ALA A 179 16.47 -74.31 -30.36
N ARG A 180 17.55 -74.84 -29.77
CA ARG A 180 17.47 -75.73 -28.61
C ARG A 180 17.41 -74.88 -27.33
N LEU A 181 16.37 -75.06 -26.52
CA LEU A 181 16.38 -74.63 -25.12
C LEU A 181 17.28 -75.61 -24.34
N VAL A 182 18.35 -75.10 -23.73
CA VAL A 182 19.30 -75.92 -22.96
C VAL A 182 18.59 -76.44 -21.70
N GLY A 183 18.57 -77.76 -21.51
CA GLY A 183 18.02 -78.42 -20.31
C GLY A 183 16.67 -79.13 -20.47
N TYR A 184 16.05 -79.16 -21.67
CA TYR A 184 14.74 -79.80 -21.88
C TYR A 184 14.75 -80.88 -22.97
N SER A 185 14.05 -82.00 -22.72
CA SER A 185 13.86 -83.11 -23.64
C SER A 185 12.81 -82.81 -24.72
N PRO A 186 12.84 -83.50 -25.89
CA PRO A 186 11.81 -83.35 -26.93
C PRO A 186 10.37 -83.66 -26.47
N LYS A 187 10.22 -84.45 -25.39
CA LYS A 187 8.93 -84.77 -24.77
C LYS A 187 8.43 -83.60 -23.90
N GLU A 188 9.33 -82.97 -23.14
CA GLU A 188 9.06 -81.76 -22.35
C GLU A 188 8.74 -80.55 -23.23
N ILE A 189 9.39 -80.41 -24.39
CA ILE A 189 9.09 -79.33 -25.35
C ILE A 189 7.69 -79.53 -25.97
N ARG A 190 7.29 -80.77 -26.25
CA ARG A 190 5.93 -81.08 -26.72
C ARG A 190 4.89 -80.86 -25.62
N GLU A 191 5.20 -81.17 -24.37
CA GLU A 191 4.34 -80.86 -23.21
C GLU A 191 4.23 -79.35 -22.94
N ILE A 192 5.30 -78.57 -23.13
CA ILE A 192 5.28 -77.10 -23.00
C ILE A 192 4.44 -76.47 -24.12
N ILE A 193 4.59 -76.95 -25.36
CA ILE A 193 3.81 -76.48 -26.50
C ILE A 193 2.34 -76.92 -26.37
N ALA A 194 2.07 -78.16 -25.95
CA ALA A 194 0.71 -78.64 -25.67
C ALA A 194 0.06 -77.92 -24.48
N LYS A 195 0.80 -77.64 -23.39
CA LYS A 195 0.36 -76.76 -22.30
C LYS A 195 0.06 -75.35 -22.81
N SER A 196 0.84 -74.79 -23.72
CA SER A 196 0.63 -73.44 -24.26
C SER A 196 -0.57 -73.32 -25.21
N VAL A 197 -0.99 -74.41 -25.86
CA VAL A 197 -2.19 -74.46 -26.73
C VAL A 197 -3.43 -74.78 -25.89
N SER A 198 -3.32 -75.70 -24.93
CA SER A 198 -4.35 -75.96 -23.90
C SER A 198 -4.62 -74.72 -23.01
N GLU A 199 -3.59 -73.94 -22.66
CA GLU A 199 -3.73 -72.67 -21.93
C GLU A 199 -4.35 -71.54 -22.77
N LYS A 200 -4.22 -71.59 -24.11
CA LYS A 200 -4.88 -70.62 -25.01
C LYS A 200 -6.39 -70.84 -25.08
N GLU A 201 -6.83 -72.10 -25.08
CA GLU A 201 -8.26 -72.45 -25.15
C GLU A 201 -8.96 -72.43 -23.78
N THR A 202 -8.25 -72.71 -22.67
CA THR A 202 -8.86 -72.74 -21.31
C THR A 202 -8.73 -71.43 -20.52
N GLY A 203 -7.82 -70.53 -20.91
CA GLY A 203 -7.51 -69.29 -20.18
C GLY A 203 -8.07 -67.99 -20.77
N GLY A 204 -8.76 -68.05 -21.93
CA GLY A 204 -9.37 -66.89 -22.60
C GLY A 204 -8.39 -65.80 -23.04
N TRP A 205 -7.19 -66.19 -23.47
CA TRP A 205 -6.10 -65.26 -23.73
C TRP A 205 -6.45 -64.18 -24.76
N GLU A 206 -7.16 -64.52 -25.83
CA GLU A 206 -7.53 -63.60 -26.90
C GLU A 206 -8.55 -62.55 -26.43
N GLU A 207 -9.57 -62.97 -25.67
CA GLU A 207 -10.55 -62.06 -25.09
C GLU A 207 -9.92 -61.12 -24.05
N TYR A 208 -8.99 -61.62 -23.25
CA TYR A 208 -8.21 -60.81 -22.31
C TYR A 208 -7.33 -59.77 -23.04
N GLN A 209 -6.64 -60.16 -24.13
CA GLN A 209 -5.84 -59.23 -24.93
C GLN A 209 -6.70 -58.14 -25.58
N LYS A 210 -7.90 -58.49 -26.06
CA LYS A 210 -8.85 -57.53 -26.61
C LYS A 210 -9.28 -56.50 -25.56
N ALA A 211 -9.62 -56.95 -24.35
CA ALA A 211 -9.97 -56.06 -23.23
C ALA A 211 -8.81 -55.14 -22.83
N LEU A 212 -7.58 -55.69 -22.80
CA LEU A 212 -6.37 -54.93 -22.49
C LEU A 212 -6.05 -53.86 -23.54
N LEU A 213 -6.26 -54.15 -24.83
CA LEU A 213 -6.05 -53.19 -25.91
C LEU A 213 -6.99 -51.99 -25.76
N GLU A 214 -8.27 -52.23 -25.53
CA GLU A 214 -9.27 -51.17 -25.33
C GLU A 214 -8.95 -50.31 -24.09
N PHE A 215 -8.40 -50.93 -23.03
CA PHE A 215 -7.90 -50.19 -21.87
C PHE A 215 -6.70 -49.29 -22.22
N GLN A 216 -5.74 -49.80 -22.99
CA GLN A 216 -4.55 -49.06 -23.41
C GLN A 216 -4.89 -47.92 -24.37
N ASP A 217 -5.90 -48.11 -25.22
CA ASP A 217 -6.46 -47.10 -26.11
C ASP A 217 -7.33 -46.07 -25.38
N THR A 218 -7.39 -46.13 -24.04
CA THR A 218 -8.17 -45.23 -23.16
C THR A 218 -9.69 -45.28 -23.37
N LYS A 219 -10.19 -46.33 -24.04
CA LYS A 219 -11.61 -46.60 -24.24
C LYS A 219 -12.19 -47.32 -23.02
N TYR A 220 -12.15 -46.64 -21.87
CA TYR A 220 -12.46 -47.25 -20.57
C TYR A 220 -13.86 -47.89 -20.49
N PRO A 221 -14.96 -47.31 -21.03
CA PRO A 221 -16.28 -47.96 -20.96
C PRO A 221 -16.32 -49.32 -21.67
N SER A 222 -15.67 -49.40 -22.84
CA SER A 222 -15.52 -50.64 -23.61
C SER A 222 -14.65 -51.66 -22.86
N ALA A 223 -13.52 -51.21 -22.31
CA ALA A 223 -12.64 -52.04 -21.50
C ALA A 223 -13.33 -52.63 -20.27
N VAL A 224 -14.14 -51.85 -19.56
CA VAL A 224 -14.92 -52.31 -18.39
C VAL A 224 -15.88 -53.44 -18.77
N LYS A 225 -16.58 -53.30 -19.91
CA LYS A 225 -17.47 -54.33 -20.43
C LYS A 225 -16.69 -55.61 -20.76
N LEU A 226 -15.61 -55.49 -21.53
CA LEU A 226 -14.81 -56.63 -21.99
C LEU A 226 -14.10 -57.37 -20.84
N PHE A 227 -13.57 -56.66 -19.83
CA PHE A 227 -12.98 -57.32 -18.66
C PHE A 227 -14.00 -58.04 -17.79
N ARG A 228 -15.25 -57.54 -17.74
CA ARG A 228 -16.35 -58.20 -17.03
C ARG A 228 -16.75 -59.50 -17.73
N GLU A 229 -17.01 -59.44 -19.04
CA GLU A 229 -17.33 -60.59 -19.87
C GLU A 229 -16.22 -61.65 -19.81
N TYR A 230 -14.95 -61.20 -19.84
CA TYR A 230 -13.80 -62.07 -19.69
C TYR A 230 -13.81 -62.82 -18.35
N TYR A 231 -14.04 -62.11 -17.24
CA TYR A 231 -14.04 -62.71 -15.91
C TYR A 231 -15.21 -63.67 -15.68
N GLU A 232 -16.40 -63.34 -16.20
CA GLU A 232 -17.58 -64.22 -16.15
C GLU A 232 -17.34 -65.54 -16.90
N LYS A 233 -16.68 -65.47 -18.05
CA LYS A 233 -16.39 -66.65 -18.90
C LYS A 233 -15.20 -67.47 -18.39
N TYR A 234 -14.19 -66.83 -17.82
CA TYR A 234 -12.93 -67.48 -17.42
C TYR A 234 -12.50 -67.16 -15.98
N PRO A 235 -13.33 -67.40 -14.95
CA PRO A 235 -13.07 -66.93 -13.58
C PRO A 235 -11.79 -67.53 -12.97
N LYS A 236 -11.46 -68.78 -13.31
CA LYS A 236 -10.26 -69.50 -12.82
C LYS A 236 -8.99 -69.23 -13.65
N SER A 237 -9.03 -68.32 -14.63
CA SER A 237 -7.86 -68.02 -15.46
C SER A 237 -6.74 -67.33 -14.68
N LYS A 238 -5.49 -67.57 -15.10
CA LYS A 238 -4.31 -66.88 -14.56
C LYS A 238 -4.30 -65.37 -14.80
N TYR A 239 -5.13 -64.86 -15.72
CA TYR A 239 -5.26 -63.42 -15.97
C TYR A 239 -6.44 -62.78 -15.22
N SER A 240 -7.28 -63.56 -14.54
CA SER A 240 -8.45 -63.07 -13.82
C SER A 240 -8.12 -62.04 -12.76
N GLU A 241 -7.00 -62.21 -12.04
CA GLU A 241 -6.53 -61.22 -11.06
C GLU A 241 -6.20 -59.86 -11.70
N HIS A 242 -5.64 -59.88 -12.91
CA HIS A 242 -5.27 -58.67 -13.64
C HIS A 242 -6.48 -58.03 -14.31
N ALA A 243 -7.39 -58.85 -14.86
CA ALA A 243 -8.62 -58.38 -15.48
C ALA A 243 -9.53 -57.66 -14.49
N LEU A 244 -9.75 -58.24 -13.29
CA LEU A 244 -10.54 -57.56 -12.24
C LEU A 244 -9.90 -56.24 -11.79
N TYR A 245 -8.58 -56.23 -11.60
CA TYR A 245 -7.86 -55.03 -11.21
C TYR A 245 -7.95 -53.93 -12.29
N LEU A 246 -7.72 -54.26 -13.56
CA LEU A 246 -7.80 -53.31 -14.67
C LEU A 246 -9.23 -52.83 -14.94
N LYS A 247 -10.23 -53.68 -14.73
CA LYS A 247 -11.64 -53.27 -14.74
C LYS A 247 -11.88 -52.18 -13.69
N ALA A 248 -11.43 -52.39 -12.44
CA ALA A 248 -11.56 -51.41 -11.38
C ALA A 248 -10.83 -50.09 -11.68
N GLU A 249 -9.62 -50.17 -12.26
CA GLU A 249 -8.85 -49.00 -12.70
C GLU A 249 -9.53 -48.25 -13.85
N ALA A 250 -10.20 -48.96 -14.77
CA ALA A 250 -10.96 -48.34 -15.85
C ALA A 250 -12.19 -47.61 -15.32
N GLU A 251 -12.93 -48.23 -14.40
CA GLU A 251 -14.08 -47.59 -13.71
C GLU A 251 -13.63 -46.34 -12.94
N TYR A 252 -12.53 -46.42 -12.20
CA TYR A 252 -11.95 -45.26 -11.52
C TYR A 252 -11.63 -44.11 -12.47
N ARG A 253 -11.04 -44.40 -13.64
CA ARG A 253 -10.66 -43.38 -14.64
C ARG A 253 -11.85 -42.77 -15.37
N ILE A 254 -12.96 -43.48 -15.47
CA ILE A 254 -14.22 -42.93 -15.97
C ILE A 254 -14.73 -41.92 -14.93
N THR A 255 -14.91 -42.38 -13.70
CA THR A 255 -15.45 -41.56 -12.61
C THR A 255 -14.61 -40.31 -12.36
N PHE A 256 -13.27 -40.42 -12.33
CA PHE A 256 -12.38 -39.28 -12.06
C PHE A 256 -12.47 -38.13 -13.07
N LYS A 257 -13.07 -38.35 -14.26
CA LYS A 257 -13.28 -37.29 -15.26
C LYS A 257 -14.61 -36.55 -15.10
N GLU A 258 -15.52 -37.05 -14.27
CA GLU A 258 -16.83 -36.44 -14.02
C GLU A 258 -16.67 -35.18 -13.17
N LEU A 259 -17.56 -34.19 -13.37
CA LEU A 259 -17.54 -32.94 -12.61
C LEU A 259 -17.80 -33.18 -11.11
N ASN A 260 -18.63 -34.18 -10.79
CA ASN A 260 -18.95 -34.64 -9.44
C ASN A 260 -18.79 -36.18 -9.37
N PRO A 261 -17.56 -36.68 -9.14
CA PRO A 261 -17.26 -38.10 -9.27
C PRO A 261 -17.93 -38.97 -8.19
N ILE A 262 -18.71 -39.98 -8.60
CA ILE A 262 -19.29 -41.00 -7.70
C ILE A 262 -18.51 -42.31 -7.80
N PHE A 263 -17.70 -42.61 -6.79
CA PHE A 263 -16.73 -43.72 -6.83
C PHE A 263 -17.28 -45.11 -6.46
N ASP A 264 -18.59 -45.27 -6.21
CA ASP A 264 -19.18 -46.52 -5.71
C ASP A 264 -18.83 -47.75 -6.58
N ARG A 265 -18.92 -47.61 -7.90
CA ARG A 265 -18.61 -48.69 -8.85
C ARG A 265 -17.13 -49.08 -8.78
N ALA A 266 -16.24 -48.10 -8.87
CA ALA A 266 -14.80 -48.32 -8.79
C ALA A 266 -14.39 -48.93 -7.45
N LEU A 267 -14.95 -48.43 -6.34
CA LEU A 267 -14.72 -48.93 -4.99
C LEU A 267 -15.18 -50.38 -4.86
N ALA A 268 -16.37 -50.72 -5.37
CA ALA A 268 -16.88 -52.09 -5.39
C ALA A 268 -15.98 -53.02 -6.20
N SER A 269 -15.54 -52.60 -7.40
CA SER A 269 -14.64 -53.39 -8.25
C SER A 269 -13.25 -53.58 -7.64
N TYR A 270 -12.68 -52.57 -6.98
CA TYR A 270 -11.41 -52.74 -6.25
C TYR A 270 -11.56 -53.66 -5.04
N LYS A 271 -12.62 -53.49 -4.23
CA LYS A 271 -12.90 -54.37 -3.09
C LYS A 271 -13.10 -55.82 -3.55
N LEU A 272 -13.77 -56.03 -4.68
CA LEU A 272 -13.90 -57.36 -5.29
C LEU A 272 -12.54 -57.93 -5.69
N ALA A 273 -11.69 -57.17 -6.40
CA ALA A 273 -10.35 -57.62 -6.79
C ALA A 273 -9.47 -58.00 -5.57
N ILE A 274 -9.56 -57.23 -4.49
CA ILE A 274 -8.85 -57.48 -3.23
C ILE A 274 -9.35 -58.76 -2.54
N ARG A 275 -10.67 -58.98 -2.53
CA ARG A 275 -11.33 -60.12 -1.87
C ARG A 275 -11.05 -61.44 -2.60
N GLU A 276 -11.21 -61.45 -3.92
CA GLU A 276 -11.03 -62.67 -4.73
C GLU A 276 -9.55 -63.05 -4.86
N PHE A 277 -8.64 -62.06 -4.89
CA PHE A 277 -7.20 -62.29 -5.11
C PHE A 277 -6.31 -61.64 -4.03
N PRO A 278 -6.36 -62.09 -2.77
CA PRO A 278 -5.61 -61.50 -1.65
C PRO A 278 -4.09 -61.65 -1.77
N LYS A 279 -3.62 -62.63 -2.55
CA LYS A 279 -2.19 -62.86 -2.83
C LYS A 279 -1.70 -62.20 -4.13
N SER A 280 -2.57 -61.45 -4.83
CA SER A 280 -2.21 -60.83 -6.11
C SER A 280 -1.09 -59.82 -5.97
N LYS A 281 -0.27 -59.70 -7.03
CA LYS A 281 0.71 -58.60 -7.16
C LYS A 281 0.06 -57.22 -7.16
N PHE A 282 -1.22 -57.11 -7.57
CA PHE A 282 -1.96 -55.85 -7.60
C PHE A 282 -2.63 -55.50 -6.28
N TYR A 283 -2.71 -56.43 -5.33
CA TYR A 283 -3.41 -56.26 -4.05
C TYR A 283 -3.01 -54.96 -3.35
N ASP A 284 -1.71 -54.68 -3.29
CA ASP A 284 -1.18 -53.53 -2.58
C ASP A 284 -1.54 -52.21 -3.27
N HIS A 285 -1.53 -52.18 -4.60
CA HIS A 285 -1.94 -51.00 -5.35
C HIS A 285 -3.46 -50.79 -5.29
N ALA A 286 -4.25 -51.88 -5.36
CA ALA A 286 -5.69 -51.82 -5.17
C ALA A 286 -6.04 -51.28 -3.78
N LEU A 287 -5.34 -51.73 -2.73
CA LEU A 287 -5.51 -51.23 -1.36
C LEU A 287 -5.18 -49.73 -1.26
N LEU A 288 -4.10 -49.28 -1.91
CA LEU A 288 -3.81 -47.84 -2.01
C LEU A 288 -4.97 -47.09 -2.68
N LYS A 289 -5.48 -47.58 -3.82
CA LYS A 289 -6.55 -46.92 -4.57
C LYS A 289 -7.85 -46.82 -3.79
N VAL A 290 -8.24 -47.86 -3.05
CA VAL A 290 -9.40 -47.82 -2.16
C VAL A 290 -9.22 -46.75 -1.09
N ALA A 291 -8.03 -46.69 -0.46
CA ALA A 291 -7.73 -45.67 0.55
C ALA A 291 -7.77 -44.25 -0.03
N SER A 292 -7.20 -44.04 -1.23
CA SER A 292 -7.25 -42.75 -1.92
C SER A 292 -8.65 -42.33 -2.31
N ILE A 293 -9.50 -43.26 -2.76
CA ILE A 293 -10.91 -42.96 -3.00
C ILE A 293 -11.56 -42.46 -1.71
N PHE A 294 -11.38 -43.18 -0.59
CA PHE A 294 -11.95 -42.77 0.70
C PHE A 294 -11.47 -41.39 1.16
N ASP A 295 -10.20 -41.04 0.94
CA ASP A 295 -9.65 -39.70 1.22
C ASP A 295 -10.35 -38.61 0.38
N GLU A 296 -10.54 -38.86 -0.92
CA GLU A 296 -11.22 -37.91 -1.83
C GLU A 296 -12.70 -37.72 -1.49
N ILE A 297 -13.41 -38.77 -1.07
CA ILE A 297 -14.83 -38.68 -0.66
C ILE A 297 -15.03 -38.23 0.79
N GLY A 298 -13.94 -37.93 1.53
CA GLY A 298 -14.00 -37.38 2.89
C GLY A 298 -14.13 -38.41 4.03
N TYR A 299 -14.03 -39.71 3.73
CA TYR A 299 -14.07 -40.80 4.71
C TYR A 299 -12.67 -41.01 5.32
N ASN A 300 -12.26 -40.05 6.15
CA ASN A 300 -10.89 -39.93 6.65
C ASN A 300 -10.44 -41.11 7.54
N LEU A 301 -11.34 -41.70 8.32
CA LEU A 301 -11.02 -42.85 9.19
C LEU A 301 -10.69 -44.09 8.36
N GLU A 302 -11.52 -44.38 7.37
CA GLU A 302 -11.36 -45.50 6.44
C GLU A 302 -10.09 -45.33 5.59
N ALA A 303 -9.83 -44.12 5.08
CA ALA A 303 -8.61 -43.83 4.34
C ALA A 303 -7.36 -44.07 5.21
N ARG A 304 -7.34 -43.49 6.42
CA ARG A 304 -6.20 -43.57 7.35
C ARG A 304 -5.93 -45.01 7.78
N THR A 305 -6.96 -45.78 8.10
CA THR A 305 -6.82 -47.19 8.50
C THR A 305 -6.22 -48.03 7.38
N LEU A 306 -6.68 -47.85 6.13
CA LEU A 306 -6.15 -48.59 4.98
C LEU A 306 -4.73 -48.17 4.60
N TYR A 307 -4.39 -46.88 4.69
CA TYR A 307 -3.01 -46.42 4.50
C TYR A 307 -2.07 -47.04 5.55
N ASN A 308 -2.44 -47.03 6.83
CA ASN A 308 -1.65 -47.63 7.90
C ASN A 308 -1.54 -49.15 7.77
N GLN A 309 -2.62 -49.82 7.35
CA GLN A 309 -2.60 -51.25 7.06
C GLN A 309 -1.60 -51.58 5.94
N GLY A 310 -1.57 -50.80 4.85
CA GLY A 310 -0.60 -50.95 3.77
C GLY A 310 0.85 -50.77 4.25
N LEU A 311 1.09 -49.77 5.10
CA LEU A 311 2.41 -49.52 5.70
C LEU A 311 2.88 -50.66 6.61
N LYS A 312 1.99 -51.23 7.42
CA LYS A 312 2.29 -52.34 8.34
C LYS A 312 2.49 -53.67 7.61
N SER A 313 1.60 -53.98 6.66
CA SER A 313 1.60 -55.27 5.95
C SER A 313 2.72 -55.42 4.93
N LYS A 314 3.14 -54.33 4.26
CA LYS A 314 4.21 -54.36 3.25
C LYS A 314 5.20 -53.19 3.42
N PRO A 315 6.14 -53.25 4.38
CA PRO A 315 7.04 -52.13 4.69
C PRO A 315 7.93 -51.67 3.52
N LYS A 316 8.27 -52.56 2.58
CA LYS A 316 9.12 -52.28 1.40
C LYS A 316 8.32 -51.95 0.12
N SER A 317 7.01 -51.70 0.23
CA SER A 317 6.19 -51.36 -0.93
C SER A 317 6.62 -50.03 -1.57
N LEU A 318 6.60 -49.99 -2.91
CA LEU A 318 6.84 -48.78 -3.70
C LEU A 318 5.73 -47.73 -3.52
N TYR A 319 4.58 -48.11 -2.98
CA TYR A 319 3.44 -47.22 -2.73
C TYR A 319 3.49 -46.54 -1.35
N ASN A 320 4.42 -46.96 -0.48
CA ASN A 320 4.48 -46.43 0.90
C ASN A 320 4.89 -44.95 0.97
N GLU A 321 5.54 -44.42 -0.06
CA GLU A 321 5.79 -42.98 -0.14
C GLU A 321 4.48 -42.21 -0.33
N VAL A 322 3.64 -42.64 -1.28
CA VAL A 322 2.32 -42.04 -1.54
C VAL A 322 1.44 -42.11 -0.30
N ARG A 323 1.40 -43.27 0.39
CA ARG A 323 0.63 -43.41 1.64
C ARG A 323 1.05 -42.42 2.72
N LYS A 324 2.37 -42.23 2.89
CA LYS A 324 2.89 -41.28 3.88
C LYS A 324 2.61 -39.84 3.48
N ASN A 325 2.71 -39.51 2.19
CA ASN A 325 2.33 -38.19 1.68
C ASN A 325 0.85 -37.90 1.95
N SER A 326 -0.05 -38.85 1.63
CA SER A 326 -1.49 -38.72 1.90
C SER A 326 -1.77 -38.56 3.39
N LEU A 327 -1.19 -39.40 4.26
CA LEU A 327 -1.35 -39.28 5.71
C LEU A 327 -0.86 -37.93 6.26
N ALA A 328 0.27 -37.42 5.74
CA ALA A 328 0.78 -36.10 6.12
C ALA A 328 -0.13 -34.96 5.62
N ALA A 329 -0.67 -35.07 4.41
CA ALA A 329 -1.63 -34.13 3.85
C ALA A 329 -2.95 -34.14 4.65
N MET A 330 -3.42 -35.30 5.12
CA MET A 330 -4.59 -35.42 5.99
C MET A 330 -4.40 -34.64 7.31
N LEU A 331 -3.24 -34.78 7.97
CA LEU A 331 -2.91 -33.99 9.17
C LEU A 331 -2.96 -32.48 8.88
N MET A 332 -2.50 -32.06 7.71
CA MET A 332 -2.55 -30.67 7.28
C MET A 332 -3.98 -30.18 6.97
N LYS A 333 -4.87 -31.04 6.46
CA LYS A 333 -6.31 -30.76 6.28
C LYS A 333 -7.02 -30.62 7.64
N GLU A 334 -6.64 -31.44 8.62
CA GLU A 334 -7.15 -31.42 10.00
C GLU A 334 -6.65 -30.22 10.83
N GLY A 335 -5.73 -29.42 10.28
CA GLY A 335 -5.17 -28.25 10.96
C GLY A 335 -4.03 -28.56 11.94
N GLU A 336 -3.61 -29.84 12.04
CA GLU A 336 -2.46 -30.29 12.84
C GLU A 336 -1.13 -30.00 12.11
N LEU A 337 -0.87 -28.71 11.85
CA LEU A 337 0.22 -28.24 10.99
C LEU A 337 1.61 -28.70 11.44
N GLU A 338 1.86 -28.77 12.75
CA GLU A 338 3.16 -29.19 13.29
C GLU A 338 3.43 -30.67 13.04
N LYS A 339 2.45 -31.54 13.32
CA LYS A 339 2.57 -32.97 13.05
C LYS A 339 2.67 -33.24 11.54
N ALA A 340 1.94 -32.49 10.72
CA ALA A 340 2.05 -32.57 9.27
C ALA A 340 3.45 -32.17 8.78
N PHE A 341 4.02 -31.11 9.35
CA PHE A 341 5.36 -30.64 9.02
C PHE A 341 6.42 -31.69 9.38
N ASP A 342 6.35 -32.27 10.58
CA ASP A 342 7.25 -33.34 11.00
C ASP A 342 7.13 -34.59 10.12
N ALA A 343 5.90 -34.95 9.72
CA ALA A 343 5.64 -36.05 8.80
C ALA A 343 6.28 -35.80 7.43
N PHE A 344 6.08 -34.63 6.83
CA PHE A 344 6.72 -34.27 5.55
C PHE A 344 8.24 -34.17 5.66
N GLN A 345 8.78 -33.66 6.77
CA GLN A 345 10.22 -33.68 7.01
C GLN A 345 10.77 -35.11 7.08
N ALA A 346 10.09 -36.02 7.77
CA ALA A 346 10.51 -37.41 7.88
C ALA A 346 10.53 -38.10 6.51
N ILE A 347 9.58 -37.77 5.63
CA ILE A 347 9.56 -38.22 4.23
C ILE A 347 10.78 -37.67 3.48
N LEU A 348 11.06 -36.36 3.58
CA LEU A 348 12.17 -35.71 2.88
C LEU A 348 13.56 -36.08 3.41
N ARG A 349 13.68 -36.63 4.62
CA ARG A 349 14.93 -37.22 5.12
C ARG A 349 15.26 -38.51 4.38
N LYS A 350 14.24 -39.32 4.03
CA LYS A 350 14.42 -40.60 3.32
C LYS A 350 14.42 -40.42 1.79
N SER A 351 13.60 -39.50 1.30
CA SER A 351 13.40 -39.25 -0.13
C SER A 351 13.53 -37.74 -0.42
N PRO A 352 14.76 -37.20 -0.48
CA PRO A 352 15.00 -35.75 -0.57
C PRO A 352 14.45 -35.05 -1.82
N LYS A 353 14.11 -35.82 -2.86
CA LYS A 353 13.54 -35.35 -4.14
C LYS A 353 12.01 -35.49 -4.21
N ASN A 354 11.34 -35.88 -3.12
CA ASN A 354 9.88 -36.04 -3.08
C ASN A 354 9.20 -34.67 -3.29
N ILE A 355 8.47 -34.54 -4.40
CA ILE A 355 7.87 -33.27 -4.85
C ILE A 355 6.69 -32.88 -3.96
N GLU A 356 5.85 -33.85 -3.60
CA GLU A 356 4.65 -33.63 -2.77
C GLU A 356 5.04 -33.20 -1.36
N ALA A 357 6.00 -33.88 -0.73
CA ALA A 357 6.43 -33.52 0.63
C ALA A 357 7.10 -32.14 0.68
N LYS A 358 7.82 -31.77 -0.37
CA LYS A 358 8.39 -30.42 -0.52
C LYS A 358 7.30 -29.36 -0.70
N ALA A 359 6.31 -29.61 -1.56
CA ALA A 359 5.19 -28.71 -1.74
C ALA A 359 4.38 -28.54 -0.44
N GLY A 360 4.13 -29.64 0.29
CA GLY A 360 3.43 -29.63 1.56
C GLY A 360 4.11 -28.78 2.63
N ILE A 361 5.45 -28.75 2.68
CA ILE A 361 6.19 -27.86 3.61
C ILE A 361 5.89 -26.37 3.35
N PHE A 362 5.90 -25.95 2.09
CA PHE A 362 5.62 -24.55 1.74
C PHE A 362 4.13 -24.22 1.93
N GLU A 363 3.23 -25.16 1.67
CA GLU A 363 1.80 -24.99 1.95
C GLU A 363 1.54 -24.82 3.46
N ILE A 364 2.23 -25.59 4.31
CA ILE A 364 2.17 -25.40 5.77
C ILE A 364 2.66 -24.01 6.16
N ALA A 365 3.76 -23.53 5.56
CA ALA A 365 4.26 -22.18 5.81
C ALA A 365 3.24 -21.10 5.41
N ASN A 366 2.56 -21.27 4.26
CA ASN A 366 1.45 -20.40 3.85
C ASN A 366 0.29 -20.46 4.86
N LYS A 367 -0.11 -21.64 5.34
CA LYS A 367 -1.16 -21.76 6.37
C LYS A 367 -0.79 -21.07 7.69
N PHE A 368 0.49 -21.09 8.09
CA PHE A 368 0.96 -20.31 9.24
C PHE A 368 0.93 -18.80 8.96
N PHE A 369 1.31 -18.39 7.75
CA PHE A 369 1.21 -17.00 7.31
C PHE A 369 -0.24 -16.48 7.31
N ASP A 370 -1.19 -17.25 6.79
CA ASP A 370 -2.62 -16.92 6.78
C ASP A 370 -3.18 -16.78 8.20
N LYS A 371 -2.69 -17.61 9.13
CA LYS A 371 -2.98 -17.51 10.57
C LYS A 371 -2.24 -16.37 11.28
N LYS A 372 -1.45 -15.56 10.56
CA LYS A 372 -0.58 -14.49 11.06
C LYS A 372 0.50 -14.94 12.06
N ASP A 373 0.83 -16.24 12.08
CA ASP A 373 1.97 -16.76 12.84
C ASP A 373 3.27 -16.58 12.03
N TYR A 374 3.66 -15.32 11.90
CA TYR A 374 4.82 -14.91 11.11
C TYR A 374 6.14 -15.54 11.56
N PRO A 375 6.44 -15.70 12.86
CA PRO A 375 7.69 -16.33 13.29
C PRO A 375 7.85 -17.78 12.79
N ARG A 376 6.79 -18.60 12.87
CA ARG A 376 6.85 -20.00 12.38
C ARG A 376 6.88 -20.04 10.86
N ALA A 377 6.03 -19.25 10.19
CA ALA A 377 6.00 -19.18 8.73
C ALA A 377 7.37 -18.80 8.16
N LEU A 378 7.98 -17.73 8.69
CA LEU A 378 9.28 -17.24 8.22
C LEU A 378 10.38 -18.27 8.41
N LYS A 379 10.44 -18.94 9.57
CA LYS A 379 11.43 -19.99 9.83
C LYS A 379 11.36 -21.11 8.79
N ILE A 380 10.13 -21.53 8.43
CA ILE A 380 9.93 -22.57 7.41
C ILE A 380 10.30 -22.05 6.02
N PHE A 381 9.87 -20.83 5.65
CA PHE A 381 10.23 -20.23 4.35
C PHE A 381 11.73 -20.02 4.18
N GLU A 382 12.44 -19.57 5.22
CA GLU A 382 13.90 -19.41 5.18
C GLU A 382 14.62 -20.76 5.03
N ALA A 383 14.21 -21.77 5.81
CA ALA A 383 14.78 -23.11 5.68
C ALA A 383 14.50 -23.72 4.30
N GLY A 384 13.28 -23.54 3.79
CA GLY A 384 12.86 -24.00 2.47
C GLY A 384 13.59 -23.29 1.34
N SER A 385 13.75 -21.96 1.41
CA SER A 385 14.43 -21.15 0.40
C SER A 385 15.93 -21.47 0.30
N ARG A 386 16.60 -21.75 1.43
CA ARG A 386 18.00 -22.21 1.44
C ARG A 386 18.17 -23.59 0.82
N ARG A 387 17.25 -24.52 1.14
CA ARG A 387 17.34 -25.91 0.68
C ARG A 387 16.87 -26.09 -0.77
N TRP A 388 15.91 -25.28 -1.21
CA TRP A 388 15.27 -25.37 -2.52
C TRP A 388 15.04 -23.99 -3.15
N PRO A 389 16.11 -23.26 -3.51
CA PRO A 389 16.01 -21.89 -4.01
C PRO A 389 15.15 -21.76 -5.28
N GLY A 390 15.09 -22.81 -6.11
CA GLY A 390 14.27 -22.82 -7.32
C GLY A 390 12.77 -22.71 -7.08
N GLU A 391 12.25 -23.06 -5.89
CA GLU A 391 10.81 -22.95 -5.61
C GLU A 391 10.32 -21.51 -5.60
N LEU A 392 11.17 -20.57 -5.19
CA LEU A 392 10.82 -19.16 -5.15
C LEU A 392 10.51 -18.64 -6.57
N ASN A 393 11.13 -19.22 -7.59
CA ASN A 393 10.90 -18.84 -8.98
C ASN A 393 9.66 -19.53 -9.58
N THR A 394 9.30 -20.72 -9.08
CA THR A 394 8.13 -21.46 -9.58
C THR A 394 6.84 -21.08 -8.88
N LYS A 395 6.92 -20.54 -7.66
CA LYS A 395 5.79 -20.16 -6.81
C LYS A 395 6.01 -18.74 -6.28
N PRO A 396 5.64 -17.70 -7.06
CA PRO A 396 5.89 -16.30 -6.70
C PRO A 396 5.26 -15.89 -5.36
N GLU A 397 4.17 -16.55 -4.95
CA GLU A 397 3.44 -16.30 -3.71
C GLU A 397 4.32 -16.46 -2.47
N ILE A 398 5.33 -17.34 -2.54
CA ILE A 398 6.32 -17.50 -1.46
C ILE A 398 7.12 -16.21 -1.25
N ASN A 399 7.55 -15.54 -2.34
CA ASN A 399 8.26 -14.28 -2.22
C ASN A 399 7.36 -13.20 -1.63
N TYR A 400 6.09 -13.15 -2.03
CA TYR A 400 5.12 -12.21 -1.47
C TYR A 400 4.91 -12.43 0.04
N ALA A 401 4.68 -13.68 0.47
CA ALA A 401 4.49 -14.01 1.90
C ALA A 401 5.74 -13.66 2.73
N MET A 402 6.94 -14.02 2.26
CA MET A 402 8.18 -13.64 2.93
C MET A 402 8.35 -12.12 3.01
N ALA A 403 7.99 -11.39 1.94
CA ALA A 403 8.10 -9.94 1.90
C ALA A 403 7.17 -9.24 2.90
N GLU A 404 5.90 -9.66 2.98
CA GLU A 404 4.93 -9.15 3.96
C GLU A 404 5.39 -9.44 5.40
N ILE A 405 5.91 -10.65 5.68
CA ILE A 405 6.46 -10.95 7.00
C ILE A 405 7.62 -10.00 7.33
N TYR A 406 8.60 -9.85 6.44
CA TYR A 406 9.72 -8.94 6.68
C TYR A 406 9.29 -7.49 6.81
N PHE A 407 8.26 -7.07 6.07
CA PHE A 407 7.68 -5.73 6.19
C PHE A 407 7.08 -5.52 7.58
N SER A 408 6.33 -6.50 8.10
CA SER A 408 5.77 -6.47 9.45
C SER A 408 6.84 -6.44 10.56
N GLU A 409 7.98 -7.11 10.33
CA GLU A 409 9.15 -7.07 11.22
C GLU A 409 10.00 -5.78 11.06
N LYS A 410 9.56 -4.82 10.24
CA LYS A 410 10.28 -3.56 9.91
C LYS A 410 11.66 -3.78 9.27
N LYS A 411 11.89 -4.96 8.67
CA LYS A 411 13.11 -5.30 7.92
C LYS A 411 12.94 -4.92 6.45
N TYR A 412 12.81 -3.63 6.20
CA TYR A 412 12.39 -3.05 4.92
C TYR A 412 13.28 -3.42 3.73
N ASP A 413 14.60 -3.43 3.88
CA ASP A 413 15.53 -3.88 2.82
C ASP A 413 15.23 -5.30 2.32
N LYS A 414 15.03 -6.23 3.26
CA LYS A 414 14.70 -7.62 2.93
C LYS A 414 13.32 -7.70 2.31
N ALA A 415 12.34 -7.00 2.87
CA ALA A 415 10.97 -6.96 2.35
C ALA A 415 10.97 -6.50 0.88
N ARG A 416 11.62 -5.38 0.56
CA ARG A 416 11.75 -4.86 -0.81
C ARG A 416 12.35 -5.88 -1.76
N LYS A 417 13.45 -6.53 -1.37
CA LYS A 417 14.10 -7.57 -2.19
C LYS A 417 13.11 -8.65 -2.61
N TYR A 418 12.32 -9.16 -1.65
CA TYR A 418 11.35 -10.22 -1.94
C TYR A 418 10.12 -9.69 -2.71
N PHE A 419 9.64 -8.48 -2.43
CA PHE A 419 8.57 -7.86 -3.24
C PHE A 419 9.02 -7.63 -4.69
N PHE A 420 10.23 -7.15 -4.95
CA PHE A 420 10.76 -7.02 -6.32
C PHE A 420 10.89 -8.38 -7.01
N ASN A 421 11.35 -9.41 -6.31
CA ASN A 421 11.38 -10.76 -6.87
C ASN A 421 9.98 -11.25 -7.26
N PHE A 422 8.98 -11.03 -6.39
CA PHE A 422 7.59 -11.34 -6.69
C PHE A 422 7.09 -10.60 -7.94
N LEU A 423 7.29 -9.28 -8.00
CA LEU A 423 6.89 -8.44 -9.13
C LEU A 423 7.59 -8.82 -10.44
N ASN A 424 8.84 -9.27 -10.40
CA ASN A 424 9.58 -9.71 -11.59
C ASN A 424 9.08 -11.07 -12.11
N LEU A 425 8.59 -11.93 -11.23
CA LEU A 425 8.10 -13.27 -11.59
C LEU A 425 6.65 -13.22 -12.08
N ASP A 426 5.80 -12.43 -11.43
CA ASP A 426 4.41 -12.25 -11.82
C ASP A 426 3.98 -10.78 -11.71
N PRO A 427 4.32 -9.95 -12.72
CA PRO A 427 3.96 -8.53 -12.72
C PRO A 427 2.46 -8.26 -12.79
N ALA A 428 1.67 -9.25 -13.22
CA ALA A 428 0.22 -9.15 -13.42
C ALA A 428 -0.58 -9.77 -12.26
N ALA A 429 0.10 -10.30 -11.23
CA ALA A 429 -0.54 -10.84 -10.05
C ALA A 429 -1.44 -9.79 -9.40
N GLU A 430 -2.57 -10.22 -8.83
CA GLU A 430 -3.50 -9.37 -8.09
C GLU A 430 -2.78 -8.55 -7.00
N LYS A 431 -1.86 -9.18 -6.26
CA LYS A 431 -1.09 -8.52 -5.18
C LYS A 431 0.07 -7.63 -5.66
N SER A 432 0.27 -7.48 -6.98
CA SER A 432 1.35 -6.65 -7.52
C SER A 432 1.21 -5.18 -7.14
N HIS A 433 -0.03 -4.66 -7.17
CA HIS A 433 -0.30 -3.27 -6.80
C HIS A 433 0.04 -3.03 -5.33
N THR A 434 -0.44 -3.92 -4.46
CA THR A 434 -0.14 -3.89 -3.02
C THR A 434 1.37 -3.97 -2.77
N ALA A 435 2.08 -4.87 -3.46
CA ALA A 435 3.54 -5.02 -3.32
C ALA A 435 4.30 -3.74 -3.71
N LEU A 436 3.89 -3.04 -4.77
CA LEU A 436 4.47 -1.74 -5.14
C LEU A 436 4.24 -0.70 -4.04
N ASN A 437 3.00 -0.59 -3.53
CA ASN A 437 2.70 0.36 -2.45
C ASN A 437 3.53 0.05 -1.19
N ARG A 438 3.70 -1.23 -0.83
CA ARG A 438 4.57 -1.66 0.29
C ARG A 438 6.04 -1.29 0.07
N ILE A 439 6.56 -1.46 -1.15
CA ILE A 439 7.92 -1.02 -1.47
C ILE A 439 8.02 0.50 -1.30
N GLY A 440 7.06 1.27 -1.83
CA GLY A 440 7.02 2.73 -1.70
C GLY A 440 6.97 3.19 -0.24
N ASP A 441 6.08 2.59 0.56
CA ASP A 441 5.94 2.87 2.00
C ASP A 441 7.27 2.61 2.73
N SER A 442 7.95 1.52 2.39
CA SER A 442 9.23 1.16 3.00
C SER A 442 10.33 2.21 2.71
N TYR A 443 10.31 2.82 1.52
CA TYR A 443 11.24 3.90 1.17
C TYR A 443 10.88 5.21 1.87
N ILE A 444 9.58 5.52 2.06
CA ILE A 444 9.14 6.68 2.84
C ILE A 444 9.69 6.60 4.27
N VAL A 445 9.58 5.44 4.93
CA VAL A 445 10.04 5.26 6.32
C VAL A 445 11.54 5.49 6.45
N GLU A 446 12.32 5.14 5.44
CA GLU A 446 13.77 5.36 5.39
C GLU A 446 14.17 6.76 4.88
N GLY A 447 13.21 7.62 4.54
CA GLY A 447 13.47 8.96 4.00
C GLY A 447 13.96 8.98 2.54
N GLN A 448 13.87 7.85 1.83
CA GLN A 448 14.30 7.71 0.43
C GLN A 448 13.19 8.15 -0.54
N TYR A 449 12.79 9.42 -0.47
CA TYR A 449 11.61 9.94 -1.17
C TYR A 449 11.66 9.82 -2.70
N GLN A 450 12.84 9.92 -3.31
CA GLN A 450 12.97 9.77 -4.77
C GLN A 450 12.67 8.33 -5.23
N HIS A 451 13.13 7.32 -4.49
CA HIS A 451 12.81 5.92 -4.76
C HIS A 451 11.35 5.59 -4.43
N ALA A 452 10.79 6.22 -3.39
CA ALA A 452 9.37 6.09 -3.09
C ALA A 452 8.50 6.62 -4.23
N LEU A 453 8.80 7.82 -4.73
CA LEU A 453 8.07 8.45 -5.85
C LEU A 453 8.07 7.58 -7.10
N SER A 454 9.20 6.99 -7.48
CA SER A 454 9.27 6.15 -8.68
C SER A 454 8.40 4.90 -8.57
N VAL A 455 8.38 4.28 -7.40
CA VAL A 455 7.56 3.08 -7.15
C VAL A 455 6.07 3.43 -7.05
N PHE A 456 5.71 4.53 -6.41
CA PHE A 456 4.32 4.97 -6.33
C PHE A 456 3.78 5.46 -7.67
N ASP A 457 4.60 6.07 -8.52
CA ASP A 457 4.23 6.44 -9.89
C ASP A 457 3.88 5.19 -10.72
N GLU A 458 4.69 4.12 -10.60
CA GLU A 458 4.37 2.83 -11.22
C GLU A 458 3.08 2.22 -10.67
N SER A 459 2.81 2.37 -9.37
CA SER A 459 1.53 1.93 -8.78
C SER A 459 0.35 2.76 -9.29
N ALA A 460 0.48 4.08 -9.33
CA ALA A 460 -0.54 5.04 -9.75
C ALA A 460 -0.89 4.95 -11.25
N LYS A 461 0.01 4.42 -12.08
CA LYS A 461 -0.24 4.16 -13.51
C LYS A 461 -1.00 2.87 -13.77
N ARG A 462 -0.97 1.91 -12.85
CA ARG A 462 -1.60 0.60 -13.06
C ARG A 462 -3.11 0.70 -12.87
N LYS A 463 -3.82 0.16 -13.86
CA LYS A 463 -5.29 0.04 -13.87
C LYS A 463 -5.71 -1.42 -14.00
N SER A 464 -6.70 -1.82 -13.23
CA SER A 464 -7.31 -3.15 -13.34
C SER A 464 -8.34 -3.17 -14.46
N VAL A 465 -8.70 -4.38 -14.92
CA VAL A 465 -9.83 -4.56 -15.84
C VAL A 465 -11.11 -4.29 -15.05
N LYS A 466 -11.97 -3.43 -15.59
CA LYS A 466 -13.28 -3.16 -15.02
C LYS A 466 -14.17 -4.39 -15.17
N LEU A 467 -14.78 -4.82 -14.07
CA LEU A 467 -15.70 -5.96 -14.03
C LEU A 467 -17.13 -5.47 -13.75
N ASP A 468 -18.13 -6.11 -14.34
CA ASP A 468 -19.54 -5.90 -13.98
C ASP A 468 -19.88 -6.58 -12.64
N GLU A 469 -21.12 -6.41 -12.15
CA GLU A 469 -21.58 -7.00 -10.88
C GLU A 469 -21.50 -8.54 -10.84
N ARG A 470 -21.36 -9.20 -12.00
CA ARG A 470 -21.25 -10.65 -12.15
C ARG A 470 -19.79 -11.11 -12.34
N GLY A 471 -18.83 -10.19 -12.23
CA GLY A 471 -17.40 -10.48 -12.41
C GLY A 471 -16.97 -10.62 -13.87
N VAL A 472 -17.78 -10.15 -14.83
CA VAL A 472 -17.48 -10.23 -16.25
C VAL A 472 -16.78 -8.94 -16.70
N PRO A 473 -15.67 -9.03 -17.49
CA PRO A 473 -15.02 -7.84 -18.03
C PRO A 473 -15.97 -6.94 -18.82
N VAL A 474 -15.95 -5.65 -18.52
CA VAL A 474 -16.66 -4.63 -19.29
C VAL A 474 -15.82 -4.26 -20.50
N PHE A 475 -16.45 -4.12 -21.65
CA PHE A 475 -15.82 -3.72 -22.90
C PHE A 475 -16.31 -2.34 -23.33
N ASP A 476 -15.43 -1.53 -23.93
CA ASP A 476 -15.83 -0.29 -24.59
C ASP A 476 -16.52 -0.57 -25.93
N ASP A 477 -17.02 0.48 -26.57
CA ASP A 477 -17.74 0.40 -27.85
C ASP A 477 -16.87 -0.20 -28.98
N ASP A 478 -15.55 -0.15 -28.83
CA ASP A 478 -14.55 -0.71 -29.75
C ASP A 478 -14.20 -2.19 -29.43
N GLY A 479 -14.82 -2.78 -28.41
CA GLY A 479 -14.59 -4.17 -28.00
C GLY A 479 -13.30 -4.39 -27.19
N ASN A 480 -12.65 -3.33 -26.70
CA ASN A 480 -11.50 -3.42 -25.79
C ASN A 480 -11.95 -3.47 -24.34
N LYS A 481 -11.22 -4.20 -23.49
CA LYS A 481 -11.51 -4.26 -22.05
C LYS A 481 -11.33 -2.89 -21.41
N MET A 482 -12.39 -2.36 -20.82
CA MET A 482 -12.32 -1.15 -20.02
C MET A 482 -11.40 -1.37 -18.82
N ARG A 483 -10.65 -0.32 -18.47
CA ARG A 483 -9.74 -0.34 -17.33
C ARG A 483 -10.02 0.83 -16.40
N GLU A 484 -10.06 0.55 -15.12
CA GLU A 484 -10.34 1.55 -14.08
C GLU A 484 -9.25 1.56 -13.01
N GLU A 485 -9.26 2.64 -12.23
CA GLU A 485 -8.35 2.76 -11.11
C GLU A 485 -8.77 1.79 -10.00
N THR A 486 -7.79 1.30 -9.26
CA THR A 486 -8.01 0.49 -8.05
C THR A 486 -7.80 1.35 -6.82
N ALA A 487 -8.27 0.88 -5.66
CA ALA A 487 -7.95 1.52 -4.38
C ALA A 487 -6.44 1.69 -4.21
N GLU A 488 -5.64 0.70 -4.63
CA GLU A 488 -4.19 0.75 -4.60
C GLU A 488 -3.59 1.79 -5.56
N THR A 489 -4.24 2.02 -6.70
CA THR A 489 -3.87 3.08 -7.65
C THR A 489 -4.03 4.45 -6.99
N GLN A 490 -5.18 4.69 -6.35
CA GLN A 490 -5.47 5.93 -5.63
C GLN A 490 -4.53 6.11 -4.43
N TYR A 491 -4.23 5.04 -3.70
CA TYR A 491 -3.25 5.06 -2.62
C TYR A 491 -1.87 5.54 -3.09
N GLY A 492 -1.39 5.04 -4.23
CA GLY A 492 -0.14 5.48 -4.83
C GLY A 492 -0.13 6.99 -5.10
N LYS A 493 -1.23 7.53 -5.66
CA LYS A 493 -1.38 8.98 -5.89
C LYS A 493 -1.37 9.80 -4.60
N ILE A 494 -2.08 9.34 -3.56
CA ILE A 494 -2.10 9.97 -2.24
C ILE A 494 -0.67 10.05 -1.68
N ARG A 495 0.10 8.96 -1.77
CA ARG A 495 1.47 8.93 -1.27
C ARG A 495 2.43 9.82 -2.05
N MET A 496 2.25 9.96 -3.36
CA MET A 496 3.02 10.93 -4.15
C MET A 496 2.72 12.37 -3.71
N ALA A 497 1.46 12.69 -3.45
CA ALA A 497 1.04 13.98 -2.92
C ALA A 497 1.59 14.22 -1.50
N ASP A 498 1.56 13.22 -0.62
CA ASP A 498 2.17 13.29 0.72
C ASP A 498 3.66 13.63 0.66
N ILE A 499 4.41 13.01 -0.27
CA ILE A 499 5.82 13.31 -0.49
C ILE A 499 6.00 14.76 -0.96
N GLY A 500 5.11 15.25 -1.85
CA GLY A 500 5.06 16.64 -2.29
C GLY A 500 4.93 17.63 -1.15
N VAL A 501 4.04 17.34 -0.19
CA VAL A 501 3.84 18.17 1.01
C VAL A 501 5.04 18.11 1.95
N ARG A 502 5.57 16.91 2.22
CA ARG A 502 6.65 16.71 3.20
C ARG A 502 8.03 17.14 2.68
N SER A 503 8.24 17.09 1.37
CA SER A 503 9.53 17.34 0.74
C SER A 503 9.41 18.13 -0.58
N PRO A 504 8.81 19.34 -0.58
CA PRO A 504 8.46 20.08 -1.79
C PRO A 504 9.69 20.52 -2.63
N ARG A 505 10.87 20.55 -2.01
CA ARG A 505 12.13 20.95 -2.67
C ARG A 505 12.94 19.76 -3.21
N LEU A 506 12.39 18.54 -3.18
CA LEU A 506 13.06 17.38 -3.74
C LEU A 506 13.25 17.58 -5.25
N LYS A 507 14.50 17.49 -5.71
CA LYS A 507 14.83 17.59 -7.14
C LYS A 507 14.50 16.28 -7.82
N ILE A 508 13.42 16.26 -8.60
CA ILE A 508 13.03 15.11 -9.41
C ILE A 508 13.91 15.09 -10.67
N GLN A 509 14.77 14.09 -10.79
CA GLN A 509 15.76 14.00 -11.89
C GLN A 509 15.23 13.27 -13.14
N ASP A 510 14.17 12.48 -13.01
CA ASP A 510 13.63 11.70 -14.13
C ASP A 510 12.43 12.38 -14.80
N ILE A 511 12.51 12.48 -16.13
CA ILE A 511 11.52 13.14 -17.00
C ILE A 511 10.25 12.27 -17.23
N VAL A 512 10.23 11.03 -16.72
CA VAL A 512 9.23 10.00 -17.08
C VAL A 512 8.11 9.83 -16.04
N PHE A 513 8.21 10.51 -14.89
CA PHE A 513 7.19 10.41 -13.84
C PHE A 513 5.98 11.29 -14.15
N ASN A 514 4.78 10.81 -13.80
CA ASN A 514 3.66 11.73 -13.66
C ASN A 514 3.88 12.52 -12.36
N VAL A 515 4.47 13.70 -12.48
CA VAL A 515 4.83 14.54 -11.33
C VAL A 515 3.65 15.38 -10.80
N GLU A 516 2.49 15.35 -11.46
CA GLU A 516 1.32 16.15 -11.06
C GLU A 516 0.89 15.87 -9.61
N PRO A 517 0.73 14.60 -9.17
CA PRO A 517 0.43 14.29 -7.76
C PRO A 517 1.37 14.94 -6.76
N TYR A 518 2.67 14.97 -7.08
CA TYR A 518 3.71 15.52 -6.21
C TYR A 518 3.71 17.05 -6.18
N TYR A 519 3.63 17.72 -7.34
CA TYR A 519 3.68 19.20 -7.40
C TYR A 519 2.33 19.87 -7.09
N GLN A 520 1.22 19.14 -7.20
CA GLN A 520 -0.13 19.66 -6.93
C GLN A 520 -0.85 18.75 -5.91
N PRO A 521 -0.36 18.67 -4.66
CA PRO A 521 -0.86 17.71 -3.68
C PRO A 521 -2.32 17.95 -3.32
N PHE A 522 -2.73 19.19 -3.03
CA PHE A 522 -4.13 19.49 -2.69
C PHE A 522 -5.10 19.20 -3.83
N LYS A 523 -4.76 19.56 -5.07
CA LYS A 523 -5.59 19.23 -6.24
C LYS A 523 -5.77 17.72 -6.37
N THR A 524 -4.70 16.97 -6.10
CA THR A 524 -4.73 15.50 -6.13
C THR A 524 -5.57 14.94 -5.00
N PHE A 525 -5.45 15.47 -3.77
CA PHE A 525 -6.27 15.07 -2.66
C PHE A 525 -7.77 15.32 -2.93
N GLU A 526 -8.14 16.49 -3.45
CA GLU A 526 -9.55 16.76 -3.79
C GLU A 526 -10.06 15.80 -4.85
N LYS A 527 -9.30 15.58 -5.92
CA LYS A 527 -9.69 14.64 -6.97
C LYS A 527 -9.89 13.22 -6.44
N VAL A 528 -8.95 12.72 -5.63
CA VAL A 528 -9.04 11.37 -5.07
C VAL A 528 -10.17 11.29 -4.03
N TYR A 529 -10.47 12.36 -3.30
CA TYR A 529 -11.59 12.43 -2.37
C TYR A 529 -12.94 12.33 -3.10
N GLU A 530 -13.11 13.06 -4.21
CA GLU A 530 -14.32 13.03 -5.04
C GLU A 530 -14.53 11.68 -5.74
N GLU A 531 -13.43 11.05 -6.19
CA GLU A 531 -13.43 9.79 -6.94
C GLU A 531 -13.17 8.56 -6.05
N ALA A 532 -13.24 8.67 -4.71
CA ALA A 532 -12.79 7.63 -3.79
C ALA A 532 -13.52 6.30 -4.02
N ILE A 533 -12.75 5.24 -4.31
CA ILE A 533 -13.31 3.92 -4.68
C ILE A 533 -13.92 3.20 -3.48
N ASN A 534 -13.39 3.42 -2.28
CA ASN A 534 -13.88 2.80 -1.07
C ASN A 534 -13.66 3.70 0.16
N VAL A 535 -14.24 3.29 1.28
CA VAL A 535 -14.17 4.02 2.56
C VAL A 535 -12.74 4.15 3.06
N ASP A 536 -11.88 3.15 2.85
CA ASP A 536 -10.49 3.20 3.29
C ASP A 536 -9.69 4.26 2.55
N ILE A 537 -9.87 4.41 1.23
CA ILE A 537 -9.23 5.46 0.44
C ILE A 537 -9.78 6.83 0.78
N LEU A 538 -11.09 6.95 0.96
CA LEU A 538 -11.71 8.18 1.43
C LEU A 538 -11.11 8.62 2.77
N ALA A 539 -10.98 7.70 3.73
CA ALA A 539 -10.37 7.98 5.01
C ALA A 539 -8.87 8.32 4.89
N GLU A 540 -8.14 7.60 4.05
CA GLU A 540 -6.70 7.82 3.82
C GLU A 540 -6.41 9.19 3.21
N VAL A 541 -7.17 9.61 2.19
CA VAL A 541 -6.99 10.91 1.55
C VAL A 541 -7.39 12.05 2.48
N THR A 542 -8.47 11.90 3.25
CA THR A 542 -8.88 12.88 4.26
C THR A 542 -7.82 13.06 5.35
N LEU A 543 -7.25 11.95 5.84
CA LEU A 543 -6.14 12.00 6.81
C LEU A 543 -4.92 12.71 6.22
N SER A 544 -4.54 12.36 5.00
CA SER A 544 -3.39 12.93 4.28
C SER A 544 -3.56 14.43 4.04
N LYS A 545 -4.75 14.86 3.62
CA LYS A 545 -5.13 16.27 3.43
C LYS A 545 -5.10 17.06 4.74
N GLY A 546 -5.59 16.48 5.85
CA GLY A 546 -5.51 17.09 7.18
C GLY A 546 -4.06 17.26 7.65
N ILE A 547 -3.21 16.25 7.46
CA ILE A 547 -1.77 16.33 7.77
C ILE A 547 -1.11 17.42 6.90
N ALA A 548 -1.51 17.56 5.65
CA ALA A 548 -0.98 18.60 4.78
C ALA A 548 -1.29 20.01 5.29
N TYR A 549 -2.54 20.29 5.68
CA TYR A 549 -2.88 21.56 6.32
C TYR A 549 -2.15 21.78 7.64
N LEU A 550 -1.92 20.72 8.43
CA LEU A 550 -1.15 20.80 9.67
C LEU A 550 0.30 21.24 9.41
N LEU A 551 0.95 20.68 8.38
CA LEU A 551 2.32 21.05 7.98
C LEU A 551 2.42 22.47 7.42
N GLU A 552 1.37 22.96 6.75
CA GLU A 552 1.23 24.36 6.33
C GLU A 552 0.84 25.32 7.48
N GLN A 553 0.74 24.82 8.72
CA GLN A 553 0.32 25.58 9.91
C GLN A 553 -1.10 26.16 9.80
N ASN A 554 -1.93 25.58 8.93
CA ASN A 554 -3.35 25.90 8.81
C ASN A 554 -4.17 25.00 9.74
N TYR A 555 -3.98 25.20 11.05
CA TYR A 555 -4.50 24.30 12.09
C TYR A 555 -6.03 24.16 12.08
N LEU A 556 -6.76 25.22 11.75
CA LEU A 556 -8.23 25.18 11.69
C LEU A 556 -8.71 24.23 10.59
N LYS A 557 -8.22 24.39 9.36
CA LYS A 557 -8.55 23.48 8.25
C LYS A 557 -8.10 22.05 8.54
N ALA A 558 -6.94 21.88 9.18
CA ALA A 558 -6.46 20.57 9.58
C ALA A 558 -7.45 19.87 10.53
N ILE A 559 -7.89 20.57 11.59
CA ILE A 559 -8.89 20.07 12.53
C ILE A 559 -10.19 19.70 11.82
N ASP A 560 -10.69 20.56 10.92
CA ASP A 560 -11.93 20.29 10.19
C ASP A 560 -11.84 19.05 9.29
N GLU A 561 -10.70 18.83 8.62
CA GLU A 561 -10.48 17.59 7.87
C GLU A 561 -10.39 16.37 8.78
N PHE A 562 -9.66 16.45 9.90
CA PHE A 562 -9.56 15.32 10.84
C PHE A 562 -10.90 14.96 11.48
N LYS A 563 -11.76 15.94 11.80
CA LYS A 563 -13.11 15.70 12.35
C LYS A 563 -13.94 14.77 11.48
N LYS A 564 -13.79 14.83 10.15
CA LYS A 564 -14.51 13.96 9.20
C LYS A 564 -14.21 12.47 9.40
N LEU A 565 -13.11 12.12 10.08
CA LEU A 565 -12.72 10.74 10.37
C LEU A 565 -13.27 10.21 11.71
N LEU A 566 -13.80 11.07 12.57
CA LEU A 566 -14.32 10.67 13.88
C LEU A 566 -15.55 9.73 13.82
N PRO A 567 -16.46 9.83 12.83
CA PRO A 567 -17.57 8.87 12.69
C PRO A 567 -17.14 7.41 12.47
N MET A 568 -15.87 7.15 12.12
CA MET A 568 -15.37 5.77 11.94
C MET A 568 -15.24 4.98 13.25
N GLY A 569 -15.33 5.63 14.40
CA GLY A 569 -15.31 5.02 15.73
C GLY A 569 -13.91 4.65 16.25
N PRO A 570 -13.77 4.45 17.58
CA PRO A 570 -12.47 4.36 18.28
C PRO A 570 -11.60 3.15 17.90
N GLU A 571 -12.20 2.10 17.34
CA GLU A 571 -11.50 0.90 16.87
C GLU A 571 -10.77 1.14 15.54
N SER A 572 -11.15 2.16 14.77
CA SER A 572 -10.51 2.49 13.49
C SER A 572 -9.17 3.18 13.70
N ARG A 573 -8.15 2.76 12.93
CA ARG A 573 -6.84 3.45 12.91
C ARG A 573 -6.99 4.93 12.56
N PHE A 574 -7.93 5.27 11.67
CA PHE A 574 -8.12 6.63 11.18
C PHE A 574 -8.71 7.53 12.26
N TYR A 575 -9.59 7.00 13.11
CA TYR A 575 -10.08 7.70 14.29
C TYR A 575 -8.93 8.00 15.26
N GLN A 576 -8.13 6.99 15.58
CA GLN A 576 -7.04 7.13 16.56
C GLN A 576 -5.97 8.12 16.08
N GLU A 577 -5.64 8.08 14.80
CA GLU A 577 -4.73 9.06 14.20
C GLU A 577 -5.33 10.46 14.13
N SER A 578 -6.61 10.57 13.75
CA SER A 578 -7.35 11.83 13.74
C SER A 578 -7.39 12.49 15.12
N ASP A 579 -7.78 11.75 16.17
CA ASP A 579 -7.76 12.24 17.55
C ASP A 579 -6.39 12.82 17.92
N ARG A 580 -5.33 12.04 17.69
CA ARG A 580 -3.95 12.48 17.96
C ARG A 580 -3.61 13.78 17.22
N TYR A 581 -3.95 13.89 15.94
CA TYR A 581 -3.63 15.07 15.15
C TYR A 581 -4.50 16.28 15.47
N ILE A 582 -5.79 16.10 15.84
CA ILE A 582 -6.65 17.18 16.34
C ILE A 582 -6.04 17.78 17.61
N ARG A 583 -5.60 16.93 18.54
CA ARG A 583 -4.93 17.38 19.78
C ARG A 583 -3.66 18.16 19.48
N GLN A 584 -2.83 17.66 18.57
CA GLN A 584 -1.60 18.35 18.17
C GLN A 584 -1.89 19.70 17.50
N ALA A 585 -2.85 19.75 16.58
CA ALA A 585 -3.25 20.96 15.88
C ALA A 585 -3.83 22.00 16.87
N LEU A 586 -4.63 21.56 17.83
CA LEU A 586 -5.21 22.44 18.86
C LEU A 586 -4.14 23.00 19.79
N ILE A 587 -3.17 22.19 20.23
CA ILE A 587 -2.04 22.69 21.04
C ILE A 587 -1.30 23.80 20.28
N ALA A 588 -1.00 23.58 18.99
CA ALA A 588 -0.31 24.57 18.17
C ALA A 588 -1.15 25.82 17.91
N LEU A 589 -2.48 25.66 17.77
CA LEU A 589 -3.42 26.76 17.57
C LEU A 589 -3.55 27.64 18.82
N VAL A 590 -3.69 27.01 20.00
CA VAL A 590 -3.75 27.72 21.29
C VAL A 590 -2.45 28.47 21.55
N ASP A 591 -1.30 27.84 21.28
CA ASP A 591 -0.01 28.50 21.45
C ASP A 591 0.15 29.71 20.51
N LYS A 592 -0.25 29.55 19.24
CA LYS A 592 -0.28 30.64 18.25
C LYS A 592 -1.11 31.83 18.72
N TYR A 593 -2.35 31.59 19.17
CA TYR A 593 -3.22 32.68 19.62
C TYR A 593 -2.81 33.25 20.98
N SER A 594 -2.23 32.45 21.87
CA SER A 594 -1.67 32.92 23.14
C SER A 594 -0.54 33.93 22.89
N ASN A 595 0.35 33.65 21.93
CA ASN A 595 1.41 34.59 21.53
C ASN A 595 0.87 35.87 20.86
N GLN A 596 -0.38 35.87 20.40
CA GLN A 596 -1.06 37.03 19.81
C GLN A 596 -2.01 37.74 20.79
N ASN A 597 -2.05 37.34 22.06
CA ASN A 597 -3.03 37.79 23.06
C ASN A 597 -4.51 37.58 22.62
N GLY A 598 -4.75 36.58 21.77
CA GLY A 598 -6.08 36.24 21.24
C GLY A 598 -6.85 35.31 22.18
N ASN A 599 -7.42 35.84 23.26
CA ASN A 599 -8.12 35.03 24.26
C ASN A 599 -9.41 34.38 23.74
N LEU A 600 -10.23 35.12 22.97
CA LEU A 600 -11.49 34.58 22.42
C LEU A 600 -11.28 33.42 21.43
N PRO A 601 -10.34 33.51 20.45
CA PRO A 601 -10.00 32.37 19.60
C PRO A 601 -9.59 31.11 20.37
N ILE A 602 -8.79 31.24 21.44
CA ILE A 602 -8.40 30.09 22.28
C ILE A 602 -9.63 29.40 22.87
N LEU A 603 -10.53 30.18 23.46
CA LEU A 603 -11.73 29.65 24.11
C LEU A 603 -12.71 29.04 23.11
N TYR A 604 -12.87 29.66 21.93
CA TYR A 604 -13.68 29.11 20.84
C TYR A 604 -13.15 27.75 20.37
N SER A 605 -11.85 27.67 20.05
CA SER A 605 -11.21 26.42 19.60
C SER A 605 -11.27 25.33 20.67
N TYR A 606 -11.12 25.69 21.94
CA TYR A 606 -11.23 24.73 23.04
C TYR A 606 -12.67 24.25 23.26
N SER A 607 -13.66 25.13 23.16
CA SER A 607 -15.08 24.77 23.27
C SER A 607 -15.49 23.81 22.15
N ASP A 608 -15.08 24.09 20.92
CA ASP A 608 -15.29 23.21 19.78
C ASP A 608 -14.62 21.83 20.01
N PHE A 609 -13.40 21.80 20.55
CA PHE A 609 -12.72 20.55 20.89
C PHE A 609 -13.45 19.70 21.94
N ILE A 610 -13.94 20.29 23.04
CA ILE A 610 -14.65 19.52 24.09
C ILE A 610 -15.93 18.89 23.56
N SER A 611 -16.55 19.47 22.53
CA SER A 611 -17.75 18.91 21.90
C SER A 611 -17.47 17.61 21.13
N LEU A 612 -16.20 17.30 20.86
CA LEU A 612 -15.78 16.13 20.10
C LEU A 612 -15.72 14.87 20.99
N PRO A 613 -16.00 13.67 20.45
CA PRO A 613 -16.01 12.41 21.19
C PRO A 613 -14.60 11.89 21.52
N ILE A 614 -13.60 12.76 21.68
CA ILE A 614 -12.17 12.38 21.75
C ILE A 614 -11.56 12.57 23.15
N GLY A 615 -12.30 13.04 24.15
CA GLY A 615 -11.83 13.17 25.54
C GLY A 615 -11.00 14.43 25.81
N ASP A 616 -10.39 14.54 26.99
CA ASP A 616 -9.80 15.79 27.51
C ASP A 616 -8.36 16.08 27.04
N ILE A 617 -7.97 17.37 26.96
CA ILE A 617 -6.57 17.80 26.75
C ILE A 617 -5.76 17.62 28.03
N ASN A 618 -4.56 17.05 27.90
CA ASN A 618 -3.65 16.81 29.03
C ASN A 618 -2.33 17.62 28.96
N ASN A 619 -2.14 18.47 27.95
CA ASN A 619 -0.96 19.32 27.85
C ASN A 619 -1.03 20.47 28.89
N ALA A 620 -0.10 20.50 29.84
CA ALA A 620 -0.11 21.46 30.94
C ALA A 620 0.04 22.92 30.47
N GLN A 621 0.84 23.20 29.44
CA GLN A 621 0.99 24.54 28.88
C GLN A 621 -0.32 25.02 28.24
N THR A 622 -0.95 24.18 27.41
CA THR A 622 -2.23 24.49 26.77
C THR A 622 -3.33 24.70 27.80
N LEU A 623 -3.40 23.85 28.84
CA LEU A 623 -4.35 24.03 29.94
C LEU A 623 -4.14 25.34 30.70
N LEU A 624 -2.88 25.74 30.92
CA LEU A 624 -2.54 27.02 31.52
C LEU A 624 -2.99 28.19 30.64
N GLN A 625 -2.70 28.15 29.34
CA GLN A 625 -3.10 29.19 28.37
C GLN A 625 -4.63 29.33 28.28
N ILE A 626 -5.37 28.21 28.31
CA ILE A 626 -6.84 28.23 28.36
C ILE A 626 -7.33 28.84 29.68
N GLY A 627 -6.73 28.48 30.81
CA GLY A 627 -7.05 29.07 32.12
C GLY A 627 -6.82 30.58 32.17
N GLU A 628 -5.72 31.05 31.57
CA GLU A 628 -5.41 32.48 31.44
C GLU A 628 -6.41 33.20 30.52
N ALA A 629 -6.83 32.56 29.44
CA ALA A 629 -7.86 33.10 28.56
C ALA A 629 -9.21 33.25 29.30
N TYR A 630 -9.64 32.24 30.08
CA TYR A 630 -10.84 32.35 30.92
C TYR A 630 -10.72 33.45 31.98
N GLN A 631 -9.56 33.58 32.63
CA GLN A 631 -9.32 34.65 33.60
C GLN A 631 -9.45 36.03 32.95
N SER A 632 -8.87 36.22 31.76
CA SER A 632 -8.91 37.51 31.06
C SER A 632 -10.31 38.02 30.73
N ILE A 633 -11.29 37.11 30.60
CA ILE A 633 -12.69 37.46 30.34
C ILE A 633 -13.55 37.46 31.62
N GLY A 634 -12.93 37.32 32.80
CA GLY A 634 -13.60 37.35 34.10
C GLY A 634 -14.26 36.02 34.53
N MET A 635 -14.08 34.95 33.77
CA MET A 635 -14.62 33.61 34.09
C MET A 635 -13.71 32.88 35.09
N PHE A 636 -13.69 33.39 36.33
CA PHE A 636 -12.74 32.96 37.36
C PHE A 636 -12.94 31.52 37.83
N ALA A 637 -14.18 31.03 37.89
CA ALA A 637 -14.46 29.66 38.34
C ALA A 637 -13.87 28.64 37.36
N GLU A 638 -13.99 28.90 36.07
CA GLU A 638 -13.43 28.11 34.98
C GLU A 638 -11.90 28.19 35.00
N ALA A 639 -11.34 29.40 35.12
CA ALA A 639 -9.89 29.59 35.22
C ALA A 639 -9.27 28.76 36.36
N VAL A 640 -9.88 28.77 37.55
CA VAL A 640 -9.44 27.97 38.70
C VAL A 640 -9.48 26.46 38.38
N LYS A 641 -10.54 25.96 37.72
CA LYS A 641 -10.61 24.55 37.30
C LYS A 641 -9.44 24.18 36.38
N PHE A 642 -9.07 25.05 35.44
CA PHE A 642 -7.91 24.82 34.57
C PHE A 642 -6.59 24.83 35.34
N TYR A 643 -6.41 25.77 36.25
CA TYR A 643 -5.22 25.82 37.10
C TYR A 643 -5.07 24.58 38.00
N GLU A 644 -6.18 24.02 38.52
CA GLU A 644 -6.15 22.73 39.21
C GLU A 644 -5.77 21.58 38.27
N LYS A 645 -6.29 21.56 37.02
CA LYS A 645 -5.85 20.58 36.01
C LYS A 645 -4.35 20.69 35.72
N VAL A 646 -3.80 21.91 35.63
CA VAL A 646 -2.35 22.14 35.44
C VAL A 646 -1.55 21.56 36.60
N LYS A 647 -1.96 21.78 37.86
CA LYS A 647 -1.27 21.24 39.04
C LYS A 647 -1.18 19.70 39.03
N VAL A 648 -2.20 19.03 38.48
CA VAL A 648 -2.23 17.56 38.36
C VAL A 648 -1.39 17.06 37.19
N ARG A 649 -1.38 17.77 36.06
CA ARG A 649 -0.72 17.32 34.82
C ARG A 649 0.74 17.78 34.67
N ASP A 650 1.15 18.83 35.37
CA ASP A 650 2.52 19.35 35.37
C ASP A 650 3.43 18.51 36.30
N SER A 651 3.92 17.39 35.78
CA SER A 651 4.82 16.49 36.51
C SER A 651 6.16 17.13 36.87
N GLN A 652 6.65 18.04 36.02
CA GLN A 652 7.93 18.73 36.21
C GLN A 652 7.82 19.96 37.10
N LYS A 653 6.61 20.33 37.51
CA LYS A 653 6.33 21.50 38.37
C LYS A 653 6.77 22.82 37.73
N THR A 654 6.87 22.86 36.40
CA THR A 654 7.35 23.97 35.59
C THR A 654 6.47 25.21 35.71
N TYR A 655 5.18 25.05 35.93
CA TYR A 655 4.19 26.13 35.93
C TYR A 655 3.64 26.45 37.32
N ARG A 656 4.17 25.85 38.39
CA ARG A 656 3.62 26.01 39.75
C ARG A 656 3.64 27.45 40.25
N ASP A 657 4.74 28.16 39.98
CA ASP A 657 4.88 29.57 40.36
C ASP A 657 3.90 30.45 39.58
N ARG A 658 3.82 30.28 38.25
CA ARG A 658 2.88 31.01 37.39
C ARG A 658 1.42 30.76 37.79
N VAL A 659 1.04 29.51 38.03
CA VAL A 659 -0.31 29.14 38.51
C VAL A 659 -0.61 29.76 39.87
N PHE A 660 0.35 29.71 40.80
CA PHE A 660 0.20 30.32 42.13
C PHE A 660 -0.05 31.83 42.02
N LEU A 661 0.72 32.52 41.18
CA LEU A 661 0.55 33.95 40.95
C LEU A 661 -0.78 34.28 40.25
N ASN A 662 -1.18 33.50 39.23
CA ASN A 662 -2.45 33.71 38.54
C ASN A 662 -3.66 33.50 39.46
N LEU A 663 -3.63 32.47 40.33
CA LEU A 663 -4.65 32.29 41.37
C LEU A 663 -4.71 33.50 42.32
N GLY A 664 -3.55 34.07 42.69
CA GLY A 664 -3.48 35.32 43.43
C GLY A 664 -4.12 36.50 42.72
N ARG A 665 -3.83 36.67 41.41
CA ARG A 665 -4.43 37.73 40.58
C ARG A 665 -5.96 37.67 40.56
N ILE A 666 -6.54 36.47 40.59
CA ILE A 666 -8.01 36.32 40.72
C ILE A 666 -8.53 36.94 42.02
N HIS A 667 -7.82 36.82 43.16
CA HIS A 667 -8.23 37.49 44.41
C HIS A 667 -8.17 39.01 44.28
N LEU A 668 -7.15 39.54 43.61
CA LEU A 668 -7.01 40.99 43.36
C LEU A 668 -8.15 41.50 42.47
N GLU A 669 -8.47 40.81 41.38
CA GLU A 669 -9.57 41.17 40.47
C GLU A 669 -10.95 41.09 41.15
N LYS A 670 -11.12 40.16 42.10
CA LYS A 670 -12.31 40.09 42.97
C LYS A 670 -12.33 41.12 44.10
N LYS A 671 -11.28 41.95 44.24
CA LYS A 671 -11.09 42.92 45.33
C LYS A 671 -10.93 42.30 46.72
N ASN A 672 -10.54 41.02 46.80
CA ASN A 672 -10.18 40.35 48.04
C ASN A 672 -8.72 40.69 48.39
N PHE A 673 -8.48 41.92 48.82
CA PHE A 673 -7.13 42.45 48.97
C PHE A 673 -6.31 41.75 50.06
N ASP A 674 -6.92 41.32 51.16
CA ASP A 674 -6.22 40.60 52.24
C ASP A 674 -5.62 39.28 51.74
N ASP A 675 -6.41 38.48 51.03
CA ASP A 675 -5.95 37.24 50.42
C ASP A 675 -4.86 37.51 49.37
N ALA A 676 -5.04 38.54 48.54
CA ALA A 676 -4.07 38.90 47.51
C ALA A 676 -2.71 39.31 48.10
N VAL A 677 -2.71 40.10 49.18
CA VAL A 677 -1.47 40.46 49.92
C VAL A 677 -0.79 39.20 50.48
N LEU A 678 -1.56 38.31 51.13
CA LEU A 678 -1.02 37.06 51.67
C LEU A 678 -0.39 36.18 50.57
N VAL A 679 -1.05 36.07 49.41
CA VAL A 679 -0.53 35.32 48.27
C VAL A 679 0.77 35.94 47.75
N GLY A 680 0.83 37.27 47.62
CA GLY A 680 2.04 37.95 47.14
C GLY A 680 3.23 37.75 48.08
N GLN A 681 3.03 37.90 49.39
CA GLN A 681 4.05 37.65 50.40
C GLN A 681 4.53 36.18 50.39
N LYS A 682 3.58 35.23 50.36
CA LYS A 682 3.91 33.80 50.28
C LYS A 682 4.64 33.44 48.99
N PHE A 683 4.29 34.06 47.86
CA PHE A 683 4.99 33.82 46.59
C PHE A 683 6.47 34.14 46.70
N LEU A 684 6.81 35.33 47.24
CA LEU A 684 8.19 35.78 47.41
C LEU A 684 9.00 34.89 48.37
N GLN A 685 8.33 34.28 49.35
CA GLN A 685 8.95 33.32 50.28
C GLN A 685 9.15 31.92 49.66
N ILE A 686 8.13 31.40 48.97
CA ILE A 686 8.11 30.02 48.46
C ILE A 686 8.91 29.89 47.16
N TYR A 687 8.93 30.94 46.34
CA TYR A 687 9.58 30.95 45.01
C TYR A 687 10.66 32.03 44.88
N PRO A 688 11.68 32.06 45.75
CA PRO A 688 12.68 33.15 45.80
C PRO A 688 13.61 33.23 44.58
N ARG A 689 13.55 32.23 43.68
CA ARG A 689 14.32 32.17 42.43
C ARG A 689 13.43 32.16 41.18
N SER A 690 12.14 32.42 41.32
CA SER A 690 11.24 32.45 40.15
C SER A 690 11.56 33.63 39.24
N LYS A 691 11.42 33.41 37.92
CA LYS A 691 11.47 34.50 36.93
C LYS A 691 10.31 35.49 37.08
N TRP A 692 9.22 35.10 37.76
CA TRP A 692 8.02 35.90 37.97
C TRP A 692 8.08 36.78 39.23
N ILE A 693 9.24 36.90 39.88
CA ILE A 693 9.39 37.79 41.05
C ILE A 693 8.99 39.24 40.72
N PRO A 694 9.40 39.86 39.59
CA PRO A 694 8.94 41.20 39.24
C PRO A 694 7.41 41.33 39.18
N ASP A 695 6.75 40.38 38.49
CA ASP A 695 5.29 40.34 38.40
C ASP A 695 4.61 40.13 39.75
N ALA A 696 5.19 39.30 40.62
CA ALA A 696 4.69 39.06 41.96
C ALA A 696 4.85 40.29 42.88
N MET A 697 5.95 41.04 42.75
CA MET A 697 6.15 42.30 43.47
C MET A 697 5.16 43.36 43.00
N LYS A 698 4.93 43.49 41.68
CA LYS A 698 3.87 44.38 41.14
C LYS A 698 2.50 43.99 41.68
N PHE A 699 2.17 42.70 41.62
CA PHE A 699 0.92 42.16 42.17
C PHE A 699 0.75 42.46 43.66
N LEU A 700 1.78 42.22 44.49
CA LEU A 700 1.75 42.51 45.92
C LEU A 700 1.54 44.01 46.20
N ALA A 701 2.26 44.87 45.49
CA ALA A 701 2.11 46.32 45.64
C ALA A 701 0.72 46.80 45.22
N GLN A 702 0.14 46.25 44.15
CA GLN A 702 -1.25 46.53 43.75
C GLN A 702 -2.27 46.05 44.79
N ALA A 703 -2.04 44.88 45.39
CA ALA A 703 -2.88 44.36 46.46
C ALA A 703 -2.82 45.23 47.72
N LEU A 704 -1.62 45.67 48.12
CA LEU A 704 -1.40 46.61 49.24
C LEU A 704 -2.07 47.96 48.97
N ARG A 705 -1.95 48.49 47.75
CA ARG A 705 -2.65 49.71 47.31
C ARG A 705 -4.18 49.54 47.44
N GLY A 706 -4.73 48.42 46.97
CA GLY A 706 -6.16 48.13 47.07
C GLY A 706 -6.66 48.01 48.52
N ARG A 707 -5.80 47.53 49.42
CA ARG A 707 -6.04 47.48 50.88
C ARG A 707 -5.92 48.84 51.57
N GLY A 708 -5.38 49.85 50.89
CA GLY A 708 -5.10 51.19 51.45
C GLY A 708 -3.72 51.35 52.11
N GLU A 709 -2.84 50.35 52.00
CA GLU A 709 -1.47 50.42 52.52
C GLU A 709 -0.50 50.99 51.48
N PHE A 710 -0.72 52.26 51.15
CA PHE A 710 -0.05 52.93 50.05
C PHE A 710 1.48 53.04 50.27
N GLU A 711 1.93 53.35 51.48
CA GLU A 711 3.36 53.45 51.82
C GLU A 711 4.09 52.11 51.70
N ASN A 712 3.45 51.01 52.10
CA ASN A 712 4.04 49.68 51.96
C ASN A 712 4.11 49.29 50.47
N ALA A 713 3.10 49.62 49.68
CA ALA A 713 3.13 49.43 48.23
C ALA A 713 4.26 50.24 47.56
N ILE A 714 4.50 51.48 47.98
CA ILE A 714 5.63 52.30 47.49
C ILE A 714 6.97 51.64 47.78
N LYS A 715 7.20 51.15 49.01
CA LYS A 715 8.43 50.44 49.38
C LYS A 715 8.71 49.24 48.45
N ILE A 716 7.67 48.45 48.16
CA ILE A 716 7.80 47.30 47.24
C ILE A 716 8.17 47.76 45.82
N TYR A 717 7.59 48.86 45.33
CA TYR A 717 7.98 49.41 44.03
C TYR A 717 9.42 49.95 44.03
N GLU A 718 9.88 50.58 45.10
CA GLU A 718 11.26 51.04 45.25
C GLU A 718 12.25 49.87 45.23
N GLU A 719 11.94 48.78 45.94
CA GLU A 719 12.71 47.53 45.89
C GLU A 719 12.71 46.92 44.48
N LEU A 720 11.59 47.01 43.76
CA LEU A 720 11.46 46.51 42.39
C LEU A 720 12.30 47.32 41.40
N LEU A 721 12.40 48.65 41.56
CA LEU A 721 13.22 49.53 40.72
C LEU A 721 14.73 49.25 40.82
N ALA A 722 15.18 48.61 41.90
CA ALA A 722 16.55 48.15 42.07
C ALA A 722 16.88 46.89 41.22
N ARG A 723 15.88 46.26 40.60
CA ARG A 723 16.01 45.07 39.75
C ARG A 723 16.01 45.44 38.26
N PRO A 724 16.52 44.55 37.38
CA PRO A 724 16.41 44.75 35.93
C PRO A 724 14.97 44.52 35.45
N VAL A 725 14.18 45.58 35.43
CA VAL A 725 12.75 45.61 35.03
C VAL A 725 12.45 46.82 34.15
N ASP A 726 11.29 46.83 33.50
CA ASP A 726 10.76 48.05 32.87
C ASP A 726 10.45 49.10 33.95
N LYS A 727 11.35 50.09 34.06
CA LYS A 727 11.22 51.16 35.05
C LYS A 727 10.07 52.10 34.74
N ALA A 728 9.64 52.21 33.47
CA ALA A 728 8.58 53.11 33.07
C ALA A 728 7.24 52.66 33.64
N GLU A 729 6.91 51.37 33.48
CA GLU A 729 5.70 50.77 34.05
C GLU A 729 5.67 50.90 35.58
N VAL A 730 6.80 50.64 36.26
CA VAL A 730 6.87 50.73 37.72
C VAL A 730 6.67 52.17 38.21
N HIS A 731 7.27 53.17 37.55
CA HIS A 731 7.05 54.58 37.89
C HIS A 731 5.60 55.02 37.64
N TYR A 732 4.95 54.51 36.60
CA TYR A 732 3.53 54.75 36.38
C TYR A 732 2.67 54.17 37.51
N LEU A 733 2.93 52.92 37.92
CA LEU A 733 2.21 52.27 39.03
C LEU A 733 2.44 52.99 40.38
N MET A 734 3.64 53.53 40.61
CA MET A 734 3.91 54.40 41.76
C MET A 734 3.13 55.72 41.67
N ALA A 735 3.04 56.32 40.49
CA ALA A 735 2.29 57.56 40.28
C ALA A 735 0.80 57.39 40.57
N GLU A 736 0.21 56.29 40.10
CA GLU A 736 -1.17 55.89 40.44
C GLU A 736 -1.37 55.74 41.95
N ASN A 737 -0.41 55.11 42.63
CA ASN A 737 -0.44 54.95 44.08
C ASN A 737 -0.38 56.32 44.81
N TYR A 738 0.53 57.22 44.41
CA TYR A 738 0.60 58.58 44.95
C TYR A 738 -0.65 59.42 44.66
N SER A 739 -1.28 59.21 43.50
CA SER A 739 -2.53 59.86 43.11
C SER A 739 -3.67 59.47 44.05
N ASP A 740 -3.79 58.18 44.38
CA ASP A 740 -4.77 57.67 45.35
C ASP A 740 -4.54 58.21 46.78
N MET A 741 -3.27 58.37 47.17
CA MET A 741 -2.88 59.03 48.42
C MET A 741 -3.16 60.55 48.44
N LYS A 742 -3.62 61.13 47.32
CA LYS A 742 -3.74 62.58 47.10
C LYS A 742 -2.40 63.34 47.21
N ARG A 743 -1.26 62.64 47.13
CA ARG A 743 0.10 63.22 47.05
C ARG A 743 0.41 63.59 45.60
N LEU A 744 -0.33 64.56 45.09
CA LEU A 744 -0.34 64.90 43.67
C LEU A 744 1.01 65.39 43.13
N THR A 745 1.84 66.03 43.96
CA THR A 745 3.20 66.46 43.57
C THR A 745 4.10 65.27 43.24
N ASP A 746 4.02 64.21 44.05
CA ASP A 746 4.82 63.00 43.87
C ASP A 746 4.29 62.16 42.71
N ALA A 747 2.97 62.17 42.51
CA ALA A 747 2.32 61.58 41.34
C ALA A 747 2.82 62.23 40.04
N VAL A 748 2.82 63.57 39.96
CA VAL A 748 3.35 64.32 38.81
C VAL A 748 4.80 63.95 38.50
N GLN A 749 5.67 63.94 39.52
CA GLN A 749 7.08 63.55 39.34
C GLN A 749 7.22 62.10 38.85
N SER A 750 6.38 61.20 39.36
CA SER A 750 6.43 59.78 38.99
C SER A 750 5.89 59.53 37.57
N TYR A 751 4.82 60.21 37.14
CA TYR A 751 4.38 60.16 35.73
C TYR A 751 5.44 60.74 34.79
N GLN A 752 6.09 61.85 35.16
CA GLN A 752 7.21 62.41 34.37
C GLN A 752 8.37 61.41 34.27
N LYS A 753 8.73 60.75 35.37
CA LYS A 753 9.75 59.70 35.37
C LYS A 753 9.36 58.56 34.44
N ALA A 754 8.13 58.05 34.53
CA ALA A 754 7.62 56.99 33.66
C ALA A 754 7.79 57.33 32.17
N ILE A 755 7.43 58.56 31.78
CA ILE A 755 7.59 59.07 30.40
C ILE A 755 9.07 59.20 30.00
N SER A 756 9.92 59.66 30.92
CA SER A 756 11.33 59.94 30.62
C SER A 756 12.21 58.70 30.49
N VAL A 757 11.93 57.64 31.27
CA VAL A 757 12.74 56.42 31.31
C VAL A 757 12.27 55.35 30.34
N TYR A 758 11.14 55.57 29.66
CA TYR A 758 10.58 54.63 28.71
C TYR A 758 11.49 54.46 27.48
N ASP A 759 11.81 53.20 27.16
CA ASP A 759 12.60 52.86 25.98
C ASP A 759 11.73 52.97 24.71
N ARG A 760 12.10 53.90 23.83
CA ARG A 760 11.33 54.21 22.61
C ARG A 760 11.62 53.27 21.43
N GLN A 761 12.32 52.15 21.66
CA GLN A 761 12.55 51.13 20.63
C GLN A 761 11.28 50.36 20.25
N GLU A 762 10.26 50.33 21.10
CA GLU A 762 9.00 49.64 20.80
C GLU A 762 8.16 50.39 19.74
N ARG A 763 7.65 49.63 18.75
CA ARG A 763 6.86 50.18 17.64
C ARG A 763 5.50 50.74 18.06
N THR A 764 4.94 50.26 19.18
CA THR A 764 3.62 50.63 19.69
C THR A 764 3.76 51.13 21.11
N VAL A 765 3.23 52.31 21.42
CA VAL A 765 3.28 52.90 22.76
C VAL A 765 2.29 52.19 23.69
N PRO A 766 2.74 51.59 24.82
CA PRO A 766 1.87 50.90 25.77
C PRO A 766 0.78 51.80 26.35
N VAL A 767 -0.40 51.22 26.61
CA VAL A 767 -1.56 51.94 27.16
C VAL A 767 -1.23 52.64 28.49
N TYR A 768 -0.43 52.01 29.36
CA TYR A 768 -0.02 52.64 30.62
C TYR A 768 0.75 53.95 30.39
N LEU A 769 1.55 54.02 29.32
CA LEU A 769 2.34 55.21 29.00
C LEU A 769 1.44 56.30 28.42
N GLN A 770 0.49 55.93 27.54
CA GLN A 770 -0.52 56.87 27.05
C GLN A 770 -1.32 57.47 28.22
N ASN A 771 -1.73 56.63 29.17
CA ASN A 771 -2.43 57.06 30.37
C ASN A 771 -1.53 57.93 31.26
N ALA A 772 -0.22 57.66 31.34
CA ALA A 772 0.71 58.51 32.08
C ALA A 772 0.71 59.96 31.57
N TYR A 773 0.66 60.20 30.26
CA TYR A 773 0.57 61.54 29.67
C TYR A 773 -0.73 62.27 30.08
N TYR A 774 -1.86 61.57 30.03
CA TYR A 774 -3.14 62.13 30.46
C TYR A 774 -3.20 62.38 31.97
N HIS A 775 -2.83 61.39 32.78
CA HIS A 775 -2.86 61.46 34.23
C HIS A 775 -1.88 62.51 34.79
N LEU A 776 -0.76 62.77 34.10
CA LEU A 776 0.13 63.89 34.40
C LEU A 776 -0.60 65.24 34.31
N GLY A 777 -1.26 65.49 33.18
CA GLY A 777 -2.03 66.72 32.97
C GLY A 777 -3.19 66.86 33.96
N MET A 778 -3.91 65.77 34.24
CA MET A 778 -4.99 65.73 35.24
C MET A 778 -4.48 66.00 36.66
N SER A 779 -3.31 65.48 37.02
CA SER A 779 -2.70 65.71 38.34
C SER A 779 -2.23 67.16 38.49
N LEU A 780 -1.68 67.76 37.43
CA LEU A 780 -1.33 69.18 37.39
C LEU A 780 -2.56 70.08 37.52
N TYR A 781 -3.68 69.70 36.89
CA TYR A 781 -4.96 70.40 37.03
C TYR A 781 -5.43 70.39 38.50
N LYS A 782 -5.44 69.21 39.13
CA LYS A 782 -5.83 69.06 40.56
C LYS A 782 -4.91 69.83 41.52
N LEU A 783 -3.68 70.14 41.11
CA LEU A 783 -2.73 71.00 41.84
C LEU A 783 -2.94 72.50 41.59
N ASN A 784 -3.99 72.89 40.85
CA ASN A 784 -4.26 74.26 40.38
C ASN A 784 -3.13 74.85 39.50
N ARG A 785 -2.32 73.99 38.86
CA ARG A 785 -1.28 74.41 37.91
C ARG A 785 -1.86 74.42 36.48
N PHE A 786 -2.81 75.31 36.25
CA PHE A 786 -3.64 75.31 35.04
C PHE A 786 -2.85 75.49 33.72
N GLY A 787 -1.80 76.32 33.71
CA GLY A 787 -0.93 76.48 32.53
C GLY A 787 -0.21 75.18 32.13
N PRO A 788 0.61 74.59 33.02
CA PRO A 788 1.23 73.30 32.77
C PRO A 788 0.24 72.16 32.50
N ALA A 789 -0.94 72.17 33.16
CA ALA A 789 -1.99 71.19 32.94
C ALA A 789 -2.53 71.26 31.50
N PHE A 790 -2.81 72.47 31.01
CA PHE A 790 -3.25 72.72 29.63
C PHE A 790 -2.24 72.16 28.62
N GLU A 791 -0.97 72.51 28.74
CA GLU A 791 0.06 72.04 27.81
C GLU A 791 0.25 70.51 27.84
N ALA A 792 0.23 69.91 29.04
CA ALA A 792 0.36 68.47 29.20
C ALA A 792 -0.83 67.70 28.61
N LEU A 793 -2.07 68.14 28.87
CA LEU A 793 -3.29 67.51 28.34
C LEU A 793 -3.41 67.70 26.82
N LYS A 794 -3.07 68.89 26.31
CA LYS A 794 -3.00 69.16 24.87
C LYS A 794 -2.02 68.22 24.18
N SER A 795 -0.81 68.10 24.73
CA SER A 795 0.23 67.20 24.22
C SER A 795 -0.23 65.73 24.25
N ALA A 796 -0.86 65.31 25.36
CA ALA A 796 -1.39 63.95 25.50
C ALA A 796 -2.42 63.62 24.41
N ARG A 797 -3.33 64.56 24.13
CA ARG A 797 -4.35 64.45 23.08
C ARG A 797 -3.77 64.39 21.68
N GLU A 798 -2.76 65.19 21.39
CA GLU A 798 -2.11 65.20 20.07
C GLU A 798 -1.33 63.90 19.82
N LEU A 799 -0.70 63.35 20.85
CA LEU A 799 0.04 62.10 20.77
C LEU A 799 -0.86 60.86 20.74
N PHE A 800 -1.97 60.87 21.48
CA PHE A 800 -2.84 59.71 21.67
C PHE A 800 -4.33 60.04 21.48
N PRO A 801 -4.75 60.43 20.27
CA PRO A 801 -6.12 60.90 20.00
C PRO A 801 -7.21 59.83 20.19
N ASP A 802 -6.84 58.55 20.26
CA ASP A 802 -7.77 57.43 20.43
C ASP A 802 -7.84 56.90 21.87
N ASN A 803 -7.15 57.55 22.83
CA ASN A 803 -7.16 57.11 24.22
C ASN A 803 -8.54 57.37 24.88
N SER A 804 -9.00 56.44 25.72
CA SER A 804 -10.30 56.55 26.41
C SER A 804 -10.43 57.77 27.33
N LEU A 805 -9.31 58.35 27.77
CA LEU A 805 -9.27 59.52 28.64
C LEU A 805 -9.35 60.85 27.89
N ARG A 806 -9.36 60.83 26.55
CA ARG A 806 -9.35 62.04 25.72
C ARG A 806 -10.49 62.98 26.05
N ASP A 807 -11.73 62.49 26.09
CA ASP A 807 -12.90 63.36 26.23
C ASP A 807 -12.90 64.09 27.57
N TRP A 808 -12.55 63.37 28.63
CA TRP A 808 -12.37 63.97 29.95
C TRP A 808 -11.22 64.98 29.98
N ALA A 809 -10.12 64.68 29.28
CA ALA A 809 -9.01 65.62 29.14
C ALA A 809 -9.40 66.88 28.36
N ASP A 810 -10.20 66.78 27.31
CA ASP A 810 -10.72 67.92 26.54
C ASP A 810 -11.57 68.84 27.42
N TYR A 811 -12.38 68.28 28.32
CA TYR A 811 -13.11 69.06 29.31
C TYR A 811 -12.15 69.82 30.25
N LEU A 812 -11.15 69.13 30.81
CA LEU A 812 -10.17 69.75 31.72
C LEU A 812 -9.28 70.81 31.05
N ILE A 813 -9.02 70.68 29.74
CA ILE A 813 -8.34 71.70 28.94
C ILE A 813 -9.15 73.01 28.95
N ILE A 814 -10.46 72.93 28.76
CA ILE A 814 -11.36 74.10 28.76
C ILE A 814 -11.42 74.72 30.16
N GLU A 815 -11.58 73.92 31.21
CA GLU A 815 -11.56 74.44 32.58
C GLU A 815 -10.22 75.11 32.91
N SER A 816 -9.10 74.55 32.45
CA SER A 816 -7.78 75.15 32.62
C SER A 816 -7.68 76.50 31.92
N LEU A 817 -8.18 76.63 30.68
CA LEU A 817 -8.20 77.89 29.93
C LEU A 817 -9.09 78.96 30.57
N GLU A 818 -10.22 78.55 31.13
CA GLU A 818 -11.13 79.43 31.86
C GLU A 818 -10.46 80.01 33.10
N LYS A 819 -9.75 79.17 33.87
CA LYS A 819 -8.96 79.63 35.03
C LYS A 819 -7.76 80.49 34.64
N LEU A 820 -7.27 80.39 33.42
CA LEU A 820 -6.20 81.25 32.86
C LEU A 820 -6.73 82.56 32.26
N GLY A 821 -8.06 82.71 32.11
CA GLY A 821 -8.68 83.94 31.63
C GLY A 821 -8.63 84.15 30.11
N ASP A 822 -8.68 83.08 29.30
CA ASP A 822 -8.72 83.16 27.82
C ASP A 822 -10.13 82.81 27.27
N PRO A 823 -11.10 83.74 27.30
CA PRO A 823 -12.50 83.46 26.98
C PRO A 823 -12.72 83.05 25.51
N LEU A 824 -11.86 83.49 24.59
CA LEU A 824 -11.95 83.13 23.18
C LEU A 824 -11.65 81.63 22.99
N LYS A 825 -10.53 81.15 23.57
CA LYS A 825 -10.18 79.73 23.48
C LYS A 825 -11.14 78.82 24.25
N VAL A 826 -11.76 79.32 25.31
CA VAL A 826 -12.82 78.60 26.04
C VAL A 826 -14.04 78.37 25.15
N ALA A 827 -14.52 79.42 24.46
CA ALA A 827 -15.66 79.31 23.55
C ALA A 827 -15.36 78.39 22.34
N GLU A 828 -14.15 78.47 21.78
CA GLU A 828 -13.69 77.55 20.73
C GLU A 828 -13.66 76.09 21.20
N GLY A 829 -13.10 75.83 22.38
CA GLY A 829 -13.01 74.50 22.97
C GLY A 829 -14.38 73.88 23.26
N LEU A 830 -15.31 74.67 23.84
CA LEU A 830 -16.68 74.22 24.13
C LEU A 830 -17.44 73.88 22.83
N ASN A 831 -17.37 74.76 21.82
CA ASN A 831 -18.00 74.51 20.52
C ASN A 831 -17.44 73.28 19.81
N ARG A 832 -16.14 73.00 19.98
CA ARG A 832 -15.52 71.77 19.46
C ARG A 832 -16.08 70.53 20.13
N LEU A 833 -16.19 70.48 21.47
CA LEU A 833 -16.73 69.33 22.20
C LEU A 833 -18.18 69.01 21.83
N VAL A 834 -19.01 70.04 21.60
CA VAL A 834 -20.43 69.86 21.20
C VAL A 834 -20.54 69.21 19.82
N LYS A 835 -19.66 69.57 18.88
CA LYS A 835 -19.68 69.11 17.48
C LYS A 835 -19.05 67.73 17.24
N VAL A 836 -18.37 67.13 18.20
CA VAL A 836 -17.70 65.83 18.02
C VAL A 836 -18.70 64.69 18.16
N ASP A 837 -19.07 64.03 17.03
CA ASP A 837 -20.09 62.97 16.99
C ASP A 837 -19.80 61.77 17.91
N ASN A 838 -18.53 61.48 18.17
CA ASN A 838 -18.07 60.37 19.00
C ASN A 838 -17.63 60.79 20.43
N ALA A 839 -18.06 61.95 20.93
CA ALA A 839 -17.75 62.36 22.31
C ALA A 839 -18.65 61.65 23.33
N ASP A 840 -18.09 61.33 24.51
CA ASP A 840 -18.84 60.83 25.66
C ASP A 840 -20.07 61.72 25.96
N GLY A 841 -21.24 61.09 26.06
CA GLY A 841 -22.52 61.79 26.10
C GLY A 841 -22.71 62.66 27.34
N LEU A 842 -22.05 62.35 28.46
CA LEU A 842 -22.07 63.18 29.66
C LEU A 842 -21.18 64.42 29.49
N THR A 843 -19.98 64.22 28.96
CA THR A 843 -19.02 65.30 28.70
C THR A 843 -19.56 66.31 27.68
N ARG A 844 -20.23 65.82 26.64
CA ARG A 844 -20.93 66.64 25.63
C ARG A 844 -22.05 67.50 26.25
N LYS A 845 -22.92 66.89 27.06
CA LYS A 845 -24.00 67.60 27.77
C LYS A 845 -23.46 68.66 28.74
N ALA A 846 -22.35 68.37 29.42
CA ALA A 846 -21.68 69.33 30.29
C ALA A 846 -21.14 70.54 29.49
N ALA A 847 -20.56 70.29 28.32
CA ALA A 847 -20.12 71.36 27.41
C ALA A 847 -21.30 72.19 26.87
N GLU A 848 -22.39 71.56 26.42
CA GLU A 848 -23.61 72.25 25.97
C GLU A 848 -24.21 73.14 27.07
N SER A 849 -24.24 72.63 28.30
CA SER A 849 -24.76 73.38 29.45
C SER A 849 -23.90 74.62 29.73
N ARG A 850 -22.57 74.50 29.64
CA ARG A 850 -21.64 75.63 29.80
C ARG A 850 -21.77 76.66 28.68
N VAL A 851 -21.96 76.25 27.43
CA VAL A 851 -22.21 77.18 26.31
C VAL A 851 -23.48 78.00 26.58
N LYS A 852 -24.58 77.35 26.99
CA LYS A 852 -25.83 78.04 27.33
C LYS A 852 -25.67 79.02 28.50
N ILE A 853 -24.88 78.68 29.51
CA ILE A 853 -24.58 79.58 30.63
C ILE A 853 -23.79 80.80 30.13
N GLN A 854 -22.78 80.64 29.27
CA GLN A 854 -22.03 81.77 28.70
C GLN A 854 -22.91 82.67 27.82
N GLU A 855 -23.81 82.09 27.03
CA GLU A 855 -24.78 82.86 26.23
C GLU A 855 -25.74 83.64 27.13
N TRP A 856 -26.23 83.02 28.21
CA TRP A 856 -27.10 83.67 29.18
C TRP A 856 -26.39 84.79 29.97
N GLU A 857 -25.15 84.57 30.41
CA GLU A 857 -24.32 85.61 31.06
C GLU A 857 -24.00 86.77 30.12
N LYS A 858 -23.81 86.50 28.83
CA LYS A 858 -23.62 87.54 27.81
C LYS A 858 -24.89 88.35 27.61
N GLN A 859 -26.05 87.70 27.49
CA GLN A 859 -27.35 88.37 27.41
C GLN A 859 -27.61 89.27 28.64
N LEU A 860 -27.29 88.80 29.85
CA LEU A 860 -27.38 89.59 31.09
C LEU A 860 -26.45 90.82 31.12
N LYS A 861 -25.29 90.76 30.46
CA LYS A 861 -24.35 91.88 30.36
C LYS A 861 -24.72 92.86 29.24
N ASP A 862 -25.35 92.37 28.18
CA ASP A 862 -25.71 93.15 27.00
C ASP A 862 -27.10 93.82 27.12
N GLY A 863 -27.90 93.46 28.14
CA GLY A 863 -29.18 94.12 28.50
C GLY A 863 -30.39 93.22 28.37
#